data_AF-A0A950Y0N2-F1
#
_entry.id   AF-A0A950Y0N2-F1
#
_cell.length_a   1.000
_cell.length_b   1.000
_cell.length_c   1.000
_cell.angle_alpha   90.00
_cell.angle_beta   90.00
_cell.angle_gamma   90.00
#
_symmetry.space_group_name_H-M   'P 1'
#
loop_
_entity.id
_entity.type
_entity.pdbx_description
1 polymer ?
#
loop_
_entity_poly.entity_id
_entity_poly.type
_entity_poly.pdbx_seq_one_letter_code
_entity_poly.pdbx_strand_id
1 'polypeptide(L)'
;MKRTFTSLVLTFAFSAFAQDPGWPRQWNKDGATLLTYQPQVDSWQNFTEVDWRQAIAITPAGGKQEVGAIEAHAHTAVDPENDNVTIDHITIKHINFPGLDPAAASQMEQLARSFLPASVTMSMRRLVACLPKKDAPAETVQLKNDPPKIFVSNTPAILLYIDGEPQFGKVRNTDLLYVINTSWPVFVDGNRTTYYLLAGNQWLTASGLQGPWMPARTLHKDMYKLPSDPHFASLKAYIPPPASSSGPTPTVFMSLSPAEVILFNGAPVFAKIPGTQLTFASNTASDVFFHTPTMQYYYLTAGRWFRAASLQGPWTFATPDLPPDFAMIPRTSPAARVLASVPGTEEAKDAVLIAQVPTVMTVNPEAAAAEAKVEYDGPPKFAPIEGTSLSYATNTQNKVIKVGTSYYLCEQGIWFTSSAATGPWTTAMSVPQVIYTIPPSSPVYNVTYVKQTVVNGSVQSSYTAGYLGAFVMGAAVGAVIAGGTGYYYPPYVGVVGVGYPAYMPAAATYGAPYATAHGAYGVSQTAYGANGSTATRAAQYNPYTGTYSRGASVSGPNGSANAERAYNPYTGASGAHAGGSTPSESWGASAVSKNGQTATAQHTTTSAGTRGSFQSTTGAKGAGVSTANGSAAVAKGANGDMYAGHDG
;
A
#
# COMPACT_ATOMS: atom_id res chain seq x y z
N MET A 1 3.95 49.05 -10.13
CA MET A 1 3.03 48.96 -11.27
C MET A 1 1.84 48.10 -10.85
N LYS A 2 0.66 48.72 -10.72
CA LYS A 2 -0.61 48.03 -10.41
C LYS A 2 -1.08 47.28 -11.66
N ARG A 3 -1.49 46.03 -11.53
CA ARG A 3 -2.47 45.42 -12.44
C ARG A 3 -3.53 44.72 -11.60
N THR A 4 -4.63 45.42 -11.44
CA THR A 4 -5.93 44.89 -11.06
C THR A 4 -6.41 43.99 -12.19
N PHE A 5 -6.88 42.77 -11.88
CA PHE A 5 -7.77 42.03 -12.76
C PHE A 5 -9.01 41.63 -11.98
N THR A 6 -10.13 42.11 -12.50
CA THR A 6 -11.50 42.00 -11.99
C THR A 6 -11.89 40.53 -11.84
N SER A 7 -12.33 40.16 -10.64
CA SER A 7 -12.96 38.85 -10.39
C SER A 7 -14.31 38.79 -11.08
N LEU A 8 -14.45 37.83 -11.99
CA LEU A 8 -15.73 37.33 -12.45
C LEU A 8 -16.37 36.57 -11.28
N VAL A 9 -17.49 37.08 -10.78
CA VAL A 9 -18.30 36.40 -9.77
C VAL A 9 -18.87 35.14 -10.42
N LEU A 10 -18.31 33.97 -10.08
CA LEU A 10 -19.01 32.70 -10.27
C LEU A 10 -19.60 32.27 -8.93
N THR A 11 -20.91 32.42 -8.84
CA THR A 11 -21.77 31.77 -7.87
C THR A 11 -21.59 30.27 -8.01
N PHE A 12 -20.89 29.65 -7.06
CA PHE A 12 -20.89 28.20 -6.92
C PHE A 12 -21.75 27.80 -5.73
N ALA A 13 -22.89 27.20 -6.08
CA ALA A 13 -23.70 26.40 -5.19
C ALA A 13 -22.84 25.26 -4.63
N PHE A 14 -22.85 25.11 -3.32
CA PHE A 14 -22.28 23.95 -2.63
C PHE A 14 -23.10 22.71 -2.96
N SER A 15 -22.46 21.64 -3.41
CA SER A 15 -23.02 20.29 -3.38
C SER A 15 -22.21 19.45 -2.38
N ALA A 16 -22.88 18.96 -1.35
CA ALA A 16 -22.36 18.01 -0.38
C ALA A 16 -22.16 16.62 -1.02
N PHE A 17 -21.13 15.86 -0.61
CA PHE A 17 -21.02 14.44 -0.98
C PHE A 17 -21.53 13.54 0.16
N ALA A 18 -22.44 12.64 -0.19
CA ALA A 18 -23.19 11.76 0.68
C ALA A 18 -22.41 10.46 1.03
N GLN A 19 -22.64 9.91 2.23
CA GLN A 19 -22.48 8.46 2.47
C GLN A 19 -23.23 7.69 1.36
N ASP A 20 -22.77 6.48 0.96
CA ASP A 20 -23.62 5.62 0.11
C ASP A 20 -24.97 5.48 0.83
N PRO A 21 -26.06 6.02 0.27
CA PRO A 21 -27.35 6.05 0.96
C PRO A 21 -27.93 4.65 1.15
N GLY A 22 -27.24 3.62 0.67
CA GLY A 22 -27.71 2.25 0.61
C GLY A 22 -28.68 2.08 -0.55
N TRP A 23 -29.46 1.01 -0.48
CA TRP A 23 -30.57 0.77 -1.38
C TRP A 23 -31.86 0.70 -0.56
N PRO A 24 -33.00 1.15 -1.09
CA PRO A 24 -33.19 1.71 -2.44
C PRO A 24 -32.67 3.16 -2.59
N ARG A 25 -32.41 3.59 -3.82
CA ARG A 25 -32.04 4.98 -4.18
C ARG A 25 -33.22 5.67 -4.84
N GLN A 26 -33.49 6.92 -4.45
CA GLN A 26 -34.61 7.71 -4.96
C GLN A 26 -34.16 8.82 -5.89
N TRP A 27 -34.86 8.97 -7.01
CA TRP A 27 -34.70 10.02 -8.00
C TRP A 27 -36.04 10.70 -8.22
N ASN A 28 -36.06 12.03 -8.32
CA ASN A 28 -37.28 12.80 -8.59
C ASN A 28 -37.08 13.64 -9.86
N LYS A 29 -38.07 13.64 -10.75
CA LYS A 29 -38.06 14.39 -12.01
C LYS A 29 -39.50 14.70 -12.42
N ASP A 30 -39.80 15.97 -12.70
CA ASP A 30 -41.11 16.44 -13.22
C ASP A 30 -42.33 15.93 -12.43
N GLY A 31 -42.20 15.85 -11.09
CA GLY A 31 -43.26 15.35 -10.19
C GLY A 31 -43.40 13.83 -10.14
N ALA A 32 -42.64 13.10 -10.97
CA ALA A 32 -42.48 11.66 -10.88
C ALA A 32 -41.30 11.26 -9.96
N THR A 33 -41.38 10.05 -9.41
CA THR A 33 -40.36 9.47 -8.54
C THR A 33 -39.94 8.10 -9.07
N LEU A 34 -38.64 7.84 -9.14
CA LEU A 34 -38.06 6.53 -9.42
C LEU A 34 -37.29 6.05 -8.19
N LEU A 35 -37.66 4.88 -7.67
CA LEU A 35 -36.86 4.11 -6.73
C LEU A 35 -36.11 3.03 -7.50
N THR A 36 -34.80 2.94 -7.30
CA THR A 36 -33.99 1.86 -7.82
C THR A 36 -33.48 1.01 -6.66
N TYR A 37 -33.57 -0.32 -6.78
CA TYR A 37 -33.08 -1.25 -5.76
C TYR A 37 -31.67 -1.73 -6.09
N GLN A 38 -31.05 -2.52 -5.20
CA GLN A 38 -29.71 -3.04 -5.43
C GLN A 38 -29.64 -3.79 -6.78
N PRO A 39 -28.72 -3.41 -7.68
CA PRO A 39 -28.56 -4.11 -8.94
C PRO A 39 -27.96 -5.49 -8.72
N GLN A 40 -28.37 -6.43 -9.55
CA GLN A 40 -27.72 -7.72 -9.73
C GLN A 40 -26.89 -7.62 -11.01
N VAL A 41 -25.56 -7.60 -10.88
CA VAL A 41 -24.69 -7.53 -12.05
C VAL A 41 -24.61 -8.93 -12.63
N ASP A 42 -24.88 -9.10 -13.92
CA ASP A 42 -24.83 -10.40 -14.59
C ASP A 42 -23.40 -10.70 -15.09
N SER A 43 -22.72 -9.68 -15.61
CA SER A 43 -21.34 -9.79 -16.07
C SER A 43 -20.59 -8.46 -15.99
N TRP A 44 -19.27 -8.52 -15.77
CA TRP A 44 -18.36 -7.38 -15.91
C TRP A 44 -17.14 -7.82 -16.73
N GLN A 45 -17.27 -7.76 -18.04
CA GLN A 45 -16.31 -8.32 -18.98
C GLN A 45 -15.10 -7.39 -19.11
N ASN A 46 -13.90 -7.95 -18.92
CA ASN A 46 -12.62 -7.24 -18.99
C ASN A 46 -12.54 -5.97 -18.12
N PHE A 47 -13.45 -5.81 -17.15
CA PHE A 47 -13.63 -4.60 -16.36
C PHE A 47 -13.96 -3.34 -17.19
N THR A 48 -14.45 -3.51 -18.42
CA THR A 48 -14.79 -2.42 -19.35
C THR A 48 -16.25 -2.40 -19.79
N GLU A 49 -16.96 -3.52 -19.66
CA GLU A 49 -18.36 -3.65 -20.07
C GLU A 49 -19.17 -4.37 -18.99
N VAL A 50 -20.28 -3.78 -18.59
CA VAL A 50 -21.13 -4.31 -17.51
C VAL A 50 -22.55 -4.57 -18.00
N ASP A 51 -23.07 -5.75 -17.70
CA ASP A 51 -24.47 -6.11 -17.86
C ASP A 51 -25.10 -6.30 -16.49
N TRP A 52 -26.29 -5.75 -16.27
CA TRP A 52 -26.98 -5.90 -14.99
C TRP A 52 -28.50 -5.87 -15.13
N ARG A 53 -29.14 -6.39 -14.09
CA ARG A 53 -30.57 -6.32 -13.85
C ARG A 53 -30.86 -5.54 -12.58
N GLN A 54 -31.95 -4.79 -12.59
CA GLN A 54 -32.31 -3.95 -11.46
C GLN A 54 -33.82 -3.86 -11.31
N ALA A 55 -34.32 -4.12 -10.11
CA ALA A 55 -35.70 -3.82 -9.76
C ALA A 55 -35.88 -2.30 -9.60
N ILE A 56 -37.02 -1.79 -10.05
CA ILE A 56 -37.40 -0.39 -9.93
C ILE A 56 -38.83 -0.27 -9.40
N ALA A 57 -39.13 0.84 -8.75
CA ALA A 57 -40.50 1.28 -8.54
C ALA A 57 -40.66 2.71 -9.04
N ILE A 58 -41.65 2.95 -9.90
CA ILE A 58 -41.88 4.25 -10.53
C ILE A 58 -43.25 4.79 -10.17
N THR A 59 -43.30 6.04 -9.75
CA THR A 59 -44.53 6.76 -9.42
C THR A 59 -44.64 7.94 -10.36
N PRO A 60 -45.57 7.95 -11.34
CA PRO A 60 -45.82 9.09 -12.20
C PRO A 60 -46.43 10.24 -11.40
N ALA A 61 -46.35 11.47 -11.90
CA ALA A 61 -46.92 12.63 -11.23
C ALA A 61 -48.42 12.46 -10.98
N GLY A 62 -48.82 12.46 -9.70
CA GLY A 62 -50.22 12.29 -9.27
C GLY A 62 -50.80 10.88 -9.49
N GLY A 63 -50.00 9.90 -9.89
CA GLY A 63 -50.44 8.52 -10.08
C GLY A 63 -49.94 7.55 -9.01
N LYS A 64 -50.18 6.26 -9.25
CA LYS A 64 -49.80 5.17 -8.32
C LYS A 64 -48.42 4.63 -8.64
N GLN A 65 -47.74 4.14 -7.62
CA GLN A 65 -46.43 3.49 -7.77
C GLN A 65 -46.59 2.12 -8.45
N GLU A 66 -45.74 1.87 -9.45
CA GLU A 66 -45.67 0.62 -10.20
C GLU A 66 -44.28 -0.02 -10.08
N VAL A 67 -44.22 -1.33 -9.87
CA VAL A 67 -42.96 -2.07 -9.72
C VAL A 67 -42.60 -2.73 -11.05
N GLY A 68 -41.34 -2.56 -11.46
CA GLY A 68 -40.81 -3.14 -12.68
C GLY A 68 -39.38 -3.64 -12.53
N ALA A 69 -38.83 -4.16 -13.63
CA ALA A 69 -37.46 -4.59 -13.72
C ALA A 69 -36.80 -4.04 -15.00
N ILE A 70 -35.53 -3.67 -14.88
CA ILE A 70 -34.68 -3.19 -15.96
C ILE A 70 -33.59 -4.23 -16.23
N GLU A 71 -33.30 -4.47 -17.51
CA GLU A 71 -32.08 -5.11 -17.98
C GLU A 71 -31.27 -4.07 -18.78
N ALA A 72 -29.99 -3.91 -18.46
CA ALA A 72 -29.18 -2.84 -19.02
C ALA A 72 -27.74 -3.29 -19.29
N HIS A 73 -27.09 -2.52 -20.16
CA HIS A 73 -25.69 -2.65 -20.55
C HIS A 73 -25.01 -1.29 -20.51
N ALA A 74 -23.73 -1.24 -20.15
CA ALA A 74 -22.97 -0.01 -20.11
C ALA A 74 -21.46 -0.27 -20.26
N HIS A 75 -20.72 0.79 -20.56
CA HIS A 75 -19.27 0.80 -20.48
C HIS A 75 -18.82 1.22 -19.09
N THR A 76 -17.65 0.75 -18.67
CA THR A 76 -17.05 1.09 -17.39
C THR A 76 -15.63 1.61 -17.55
N ALA A 77 -15.34 2.72 -16.88
CA ALA A 77 -14.00 3.21 -16.65
C ALA A 77 -13.66 3.02 -15.17
N VAL A 78 -12.67 2.18 -14.89
CA VAL A 78 -12.26 1.84 -13.53
C VAL A 78 -11.11 2.71 -13.08
N ASP A 79 -11.23 3.19 -11.85
CA ASP A 79 -10.19 3.90 -11.16
C ASP A 79 -9.96 3.19 -9.81
N PRO A 80 -9.05 2.19 -9.77
CA PRO A 80 -8.79 1.41 -8.57
C PRO A 80 -8.10 2.22 -7.47
N GLU A 81 -7.29 3.22 -7.87
CA GLU A 81 -6.74 4.22 -6.94
C GLU A 81 -7.87 4.97 -6.26
N ASN A 82 -8.97 5.17 -7.02
CA ASN A 82 -10.17 5.79 -6.54
C ASN A 82 -11.26 4.87 -5.92
N ASP A 83 -11.06 3.56 -5.96
CA ASP A 83 -12.14 2.59 -5.81
C ASP A 83 -13.46 3.06 -6.45
N ASN A 84 -13.38 3.64 -7.63
CA ASN A 84 -14.53 4.17 -8.35
C ASN A 84 -14.64 3.47 -9.69
N VAL A 85 -15.88 3.23 -10.09
CA VAL A 85 -16.21 2.82 -11.44
C VAL A 85 -17.19 3.85 -11.97
N THR A 86 -16.79 4.53 -13.04
CA THR A 86 -17.71 5.34 -13.82
C THR A 86 -18.36 4.42 -14.84
N ILE A 87 -19.68 4.36 -14.80
CA ILE A 87 -20.55 3.58 -15.69
C ILE A 87 -21.19 4.59 -16.64
N ASP A 88 -20.92 4.50 -17.93
CA ASP A 88 -21.43 5.42 -18.95
C ASP A 88 -21.95 4.67 -20.19
N HIS A 89 -22.48 5.41 -21.17
CA HIS A 89 -23.10 4.82 -22.37
C HIS A 89 -24.19 3.78 -22.03
N ILE A 90 -24.98 4.09 -20.99
CA ILE A 90 -25.99 3.19 -20.46
C ILE A 90 -27.08 2.96 -21.51
N THR A 91 -27.26 1.70 -21.88
CA THR A 91 -28.28 1.24 -22.83
C THR A 91 -29.23 0.27 -22.13
N ILE A 92 -30.50 0.63 -22.07
CA ILE A 92 -31.55 -0.28 -21.57
C ILE A 92 -31.91 -1.29 -22.65
N LYS A 93 -31.67 -2.57 -22.37
CA LYS A 93 -32.05 -3.69 -23.22
C LYS A 93 -33.54 -3.98 -23.12
N HIS A 94 -34.06 -4.05 -21.89
CA HIS A 94 -35.45 -4.37 -21.63
C HIS A 94 -35.95 -3.64 -20.37
N ILE A 95 -37.23 -3.25 -20.36
CA ILE A 95 -37.96 -2.82 -19.15
C ILE A 95 -39.24 -3.63 -19.11
N ASN A 96 -39.62 -4.13 -17.93
CA ASN A 96 -40.84 -4.90 -17.77
C ASN A 96 -41.64 -4.42 -16.56
N PHE A 97 -42.96 -4.23 -16.75
CA PHE A 97 -43.92 -3.94 -15.69
C PHE A 97 -45.00 -5.03 -15.68
N PRO A 98 -44.80 -6.14 -14.95
CA PRO A 98 -45.65 -7.33 -15.06
C PRO A 98 -47.09 -7.12 -14.56
N GLY A 99 -47.35 -6.06 -13.80
CA GLY A 99 -48.67 -5.72 -13.27
C GLY A 99 -49.52 -4.84 -14.18
N LEU A 100 -49.01 -4.40 -15.34
CA LEU A 100 -49.65 -3.42 -16.21
C LEU A 100 -50.10 -4.03 -17.54
N ASP A 101 -51.16 -3.47 -18.12
CA ASP A 101 -51.51 -3.72 -19.51
C ASP A 101 -50.48 -3.08 -20.47
N PRO A 102 -50.42 -3.49 -21.75
CA PRO A 102 -49.38 -3.01 -22.68
C PRO A 102 -49.32 -1.49 -22.88
N ALA A 103 -50.46 -0.79 -22.81
CA ALA A 103 -50.48 0.65 -23.02
C ALA A 103 -49.93 1.38 -21.79
N ALA A 104 -50.36 0.98 -20.59
CA ALA A 104 -49.83 1.51 -19.33
C ALA A 104 -48.35 1.17 -19.13
N ALA A 105 -47.93 -0.06 -19.50
CA ALA A 105 -46.52 -0.47 -19.46
C ALA A 105 -45.65 0.43 -20.34
N SER A 106 -46.05 0.66 -21.60
CA SER A 106 -45.31 1.53 -22.53
C SER A 106 -45.13 2.96 -22.00
N GLN A 107 -46.16 3.51 -21.34
CA GLN A 107 -46.06 4.82 -20.68
C GLN A 107 -45.03 4.82 -19.53
N MET A 108 -45.06 3.78 -18.68
CA MET A 108 -44.09 3.66 -17.58
C MET A 108 -42.67 3.39 -18.06
N GLU A 109 -42.49 2.65 -19.17
CA GLU A 109 -41.18 2.45 -19.78
C GLU A 109 -40.58 3.76 -20.29
N GLN A 110 -41.36 4.57 -21.01
CA GLN A 110 -40.92 5.89 -21.47
C GLN A 110 -40.54 6.78 -20.29
N LEU A 111 -41.35 6.78 -19.24
CA LEU A 111 -41.06 7.53 -18.02
C LEU A 111 -39.77 7.02 -17.35
N ALA A 112 -39.59 5.71 -17.19
CA ALA A 112 -38.38 5.11 -16.61
C ALA A 112 -37.12 5.47 -17.42
N ARG A 113 -37.20 5.42 -18.76
CA ARG A 113 -36.09 5.83 -19.64
C ARG A 113 -35.74 7.31 -19.47
N SER A 114 -36.70 8.15 -19.15
CA SER A 114 -36.44 9.58 -18.91
C SER A 114 -35.58 9.86 -17.66
N PHE A 115 -35.46 8.90 -16.74
CA PHE A 115 -34.63 9.01 -15.53
C PHE A 115 -33.18 8.55 -15.75
N LEU A 116 -32.84 7.97 -16.91
CA LEU A 116 -31.47 7.50 -17.17
C LEU A 116 -30.48 8.67 -17.16
N PRO A 117 -29.47 8.63 -16.27
CA PRO A 117 -28.38 9.58 -16.33
C PRO A 117 -27.43 9.22 -17.49
N ALA A 118 -26.67 10.20 -17.96
CA ALA A 118 -25.63 9.97 -18.97
C ALA A 118 -24.49 9.08 -18.43
N SER A 119 -24.19 9.20 -17.13
CA SER A 119 -23.23 8.36 -16.43
C SER A 119 -23.59 8.24 -14.94
N VAL A 120 -23.08 7.17 -14.31
CA VAL A 120 -23.18 6.91 -12.87
C VAL A 120 -21.80 6.56 -12.35
N THR A 121 -21.34 7.21 -11.29
CA THR A 121 -20.13 6.77 -10.57
C THR A 121 -20.54 6.04 -9.30
N MET A 122 -19.93 4.88 -9.04
CA MET A 122 -20.12 4.14 -7.79
C MET A 122 -18.81 3.50 -7.32
N SER A 123 -18.79 3.04 -6.07
CA SER A 123 -17.65 2.29 -5.56
C SER A 123 -17.39 1.04 -6.38
N MET A 124 -16.12 0.81 -6.75
CA MET A 124 -15.66 -0.41 -7.40
C MET A 124 -16.00 -1.63 -6.56
N ARG A 125 -15.77 -1.58 -5.24
CA ARG A 125 -16.14 -2.67 -4.33
C ARG A 125 -17.64 -2.90 -4.25
N ARG A 126 -18.45 -1.85 -4.38
CA ARG A 126 -19.90 -2.00 -4.45
C ARG A 126 -20.31 -2.73 -5.72
N LEU A 127 -19.70 -2.40 -6.85
CA LEU A 127 -19.93 -3.11 -8.11
C LEU A 127 -19.46 -4.57 -8.02
N VAL A 128 -18.27 -4.80 -7.46
CA VAL A 128 -17.73 -6.13 -7.15
C VAL A 128 -18.72 -6.90 -6.28
N ALA A 129 -19.23 -6.34 -5.19
CA ALA A 129 -20.19 -6.99 -4.30
C ALA A 129 -21.52 -7.35 -4.98
N CYS A 130 -21.87 -6.71 -6.10
CA CYS A 130 -23.07 -7.02 -6.89
C CYS A 130 -22.82 -8.07 -7.99
N LEU A 131 -21.57 -8.49 -8.22
CA LEU A 131 -21.22 -9.53 -9.21
C LEU A 131 -21.43 -10.94 -8.66
N PRO A 132 -21.89 -11.89 -9.49
CA PRO A 132 -21.85 -13.30 -9.16
C PRO A 132 -20.39 -13.70 -8.96
N LYS A 133 -20.09 -14.25 -7.79
CA LYS A 133 -18.79 -14.84 -7.51
C LYS A 133 -18.73 -16.20 -8.18
N LYS A 134 -18.42 -16.22 -9.47
CA LYS A 134 -18.24 -17.47 -10.22
C LYS A 134 -17.11 -18.27 -9.56
N ASP A 135 -17.32 -19.56 -9.36
CA ASP A 135 -16.28 -20.49 -8.87
C ASP A 135 -15.21 -20.81 -9.94
N ALA A 136 -15.23 -20.09 -11.08
CA ALA A 136 -14.22 -20.27 -12.11
C ALA A 136 -12.84 -19.92 -11.54
N PRO A 137 -11.85 -20.82 -11.66
CA PRO A 137 -10.54 -20.58 -11.10
C PRO A 137 -9.91 -19.37 -11.79
N ALA A 138 -9.61 -18.34 -11.00
CA ALA A 138 -8.75 -17.25 -11.44
C ALA A 138 -7.42 -17.84 -11.91
N GLU A 139 -6.74 -17.19 -12.87
CA GLU A 139 -5.38 -17.59 -13.23
C GLU A 139 -4.49 -17.49 -11.99
N THR A 140 -3.98 -18.64 -11.53
CA THR A 140 -3.13 -18.72 -10.35
C THR A 140 -1.70 -19.02 -10.71
N VAL A 141 -0.80 -18.56 -9.86
CA VAL A 141 0.63 -18.73 -10.05
C VAL A 141 1.22 -19.67 -9.02
N GLN A 142 2.23 -20.43 -9.44
CA GLN A 142 2.97 -21.34 -8.57
C GLN A 142 4.00 -20.54 -7.76
N LEU A 143 3.65 -20.23 -6.52
CA LEU A 143 4.50 -19.51 -5.58
C LEU A 143 5.32 -20.49 -4.71
N LYS A 144 6.43 -20.00 -4.16
CA LYS A 144 7.21 -20.75 -3.16
C LYS A 144 6.62 -20.54 -1.78
N ASN A 145 5.97 -21.56 -1.24
CA ASN A 145 5.21 -21.45 0.01
C ASN A 145 5.94 -22.05 1.23
N ASP A 146 7.25 -22.26 1.15
CA ASP A 146 8.03 -22.64 2.33
C ASP A 146 7.87 -21.58 3.43
N PRO A 147 7.64 -21.98 4.69
CA PRO A 147 7.50 -21.03 5.78
C PRO A 147 8.80 -20.21 5.96
N PRO A 148 8.70 -18.90 6.20
CA PRO A 148 9.84 -18.16 6.70
C PRO A 148 10.24 -18.70 8.08
N LYS A 149 11.45 -18.34 8.54
CA LYS A 149 11.82 -18.64 9.93
C LYS A 149 10.91 -17.85 10.87
N ILE A 150 10.13 -18.53 11.71
CA ILE A 150 9.20 -17.86 12.62
C ILE A 150 9.77 -17.94 14.05
N PHE A 151 9.96 -16.78 14.67
CA PHE A 151 10.31 -16.66 16.07
C PHE A 151 9.07 -16.26 16.90
N VAL A 152 9.08 -16.64 18.17
CA VAL A 152 8.01 -16.28 19.10
C VAL A 152 8.61 -15.68 20.35
N SER A 153 8.07 -14.56 20.82
CA SER A 153 8.46 -13.95 22.08
C SER A 153 7.26 -13.46 22.87
N ASN A 154 7.34 -13.64 24.18
CA ASN A 154 6.36 -13.17 25.18
C ASN A 154 6.82 -11.86 25.85
N THR A 155 8.02 -11.40 25.51
CA THR A 155 8.63 -10.15 25.96
C THR A 155 8.98 -9.30 24.74
N PRO A 156 9.22 -7.98 24.88
CA PRO A 156 9.70 -7.16 23.78
C PRO A 156 10.86 -7.84 23.06
N ALA A 157 10.78 -7.90 21.73
CA ALA A 157 11.77 -8.54 20.89
C ALA A 157 11.87 -7.83 19.55
N ILE A 158 13.05 -7.93 18.94
CA ILE A 158 13.32 -7.43 17.60
C ILE A 158 13.88 -8.53 16.71
N LEU A 159 13.61 -8.43 15.42
CA LEU A 159 14.23 -9.25 14.38
C LEU A 159 15.43 -8.50 13.79
N LEU A 160 16.63 -8.94 14.15
CA LEU A 160 17.85 -8.59 13.43
C LEU A 160 17.94 -9.45 12.17
N TYR A 161 17.37 -8.95 11.08
CA TYR A 161 17.48 -9.57 9.78
C TYR A 161 18.74 -9.07 9.08
N ILE A 162 19.56 -10.01 8.63
CA ILE A 162 20.71 -9.75 7.76
C ILE A 162 20.43 -10.50 6.46
N ASP A 163 20.54 -9.82 5.34
CA ASP A 163 20.17 -10.37 4.05
C ASP A 163 21.30 -11.24 3.48
N GLY A 164 21.27 -12.54 3.78
CA GLY A 164 22.35 -13.47 3.47
C GLY A 164 23.60 -13.25 4.33
N GLU A 165 24.78 -13.49 3.75
CA GLU A 165 26.07 -13.36 4.46
C GLU A 165 26.34 -11.89 4.84
N PRO A 166 26.72 -11.59 6.10
CA PRO A 166 27.01 -10.23 6.55
C PRO A 166 28.08 -9.53 5.68
N GLN A 167 27.69 -8.41 5.09
CA GLN A 167 28.58 -7.53 4.34
C GLN A 167 29.04 -6.38 5.23
N PHE A 168 30.34 -6.09 5.25
CA PHE A 168 30.92 -5.09 6.16
C PHE A 168 31.41 -3.87 5.41
N GLY A 169 30.98 -2.69 5.85
CA GLY A 169 31.51 -1.40 5.44
C GLY A 169 32.49 -0.86 6.48
N LYS A 170 33.54 -0.17 6.04
CA LYS A 170 34.48 0.49 6.94
C LYS A 170 34.00 1.90 7.27
N VAL A 171 33.99 2.24 8.56
CA VAL A 171 33.83 3.63 8.98
C VAL A 171 35.16 4.36 8.75
N ARG A 172 35.12 5.46 7.99
CA ARG A 172 36.32 6.21 7.61
C ARG A 172 37.11 6.66 8.84
N ASN A 173 38.43 6.57 8.75
CA ASN A 173 39.38 7.02 9.78
C ASN A 173 39.19 6.34 11.15
N THR A 174 38.65 5.12 11.18
CA THR A 174 38.51 4.30 12.39
C THR A 174 38.82 2.83 12.11
N ASP A 175 38.94 2.03 13.17
CA ASP A 175 39.01 0.57 13.08
C ASP A 175 37.61 -0.08 13.13
N LEU A 176 36.55 0.73 13.09
CA LEU A 176 35.17 0.27 13.22
C LEU A 176 34.58 -0.14 11.87
N LEU A 177 33.87 -1.25 11.86
CA LEU A 177 33.07 -1.72 10.74
C LEU A 177 31.58 -1.60 11.08
N TYR A 178 30.74 -1.56 10.06
CA TYR A 178 29.28 -1.69 10.19
C TYR A 178 28.75 -2.75 9.23
N VAL A 179 27.65 -3.40 9.59
CA VAL A 179 26.96 -4.35 8.70
C VAL A 179 26.10 -3.55 7.73
N ILE A 180 26.22 -3.82 6.42
CA ILE A 180 25.57 -3.06 5.34
C ILE A 180 24.16 -3.61 5.05
N ASN A 181 24.03 -4.94 4.97
CA ASN A 181 22.82 -5.66 4.55
C ASN A 181 21.95 -6.07 5.75
N THR A 182 21.63 -5.13 6.64
CA THR A 182 20.94 -5.41 7.91
C THR A 182 19.71 -4.51 8.11
N SER A 183 18.70 -5.02 8.83
CA SER A 183 17.51 -4.27 9.23
C SER A 183 17.72 -3.39 10.47
N TRP A 184 18.90 -3.43 11.09
CA TRP A 184 19.24 -2.57 12.24
C TRP A 184 20.69 -2.09 12.17
N PRO A 185 21.01 -0.90 12.73
CA PRO A 185 22.39 -0.44 12.82
C PRO A 185 23.23 -1.38 13.68
N VAL A 186 24.15 -2.11 13.04
CA VAL A 186 25.09 -3.01 13.70
C VAL A 186 26.52 -2.58 13.39
N PHE A 187 27.29 -2.34 14.43
CA PHE A 187 28.71 -2.01 14.39
C PHE A 187 29.54 -3.13 14.98
N VAL A 188 30.79 -3.24 14.54
CA VAL A 188 31.73 -4.22 15.06
C VAL A 188 33.14 -3.64 15.06
N ASP A 189 33.93 -4.00 16.06
CA ASP A 189 35.36 -3.69 16.05
C ASP A 189 36.10 -4.34 14.86
N GLY A 190 37.29 -3.84 14.53
CA GLY A 190 38.06 -4.28 13.36
C GLY A 190 38.47 -5.75 13.41
N ASN A 191 38.54 -6.33 14.61
CA ASN A 191 38.87 -7.74 14.84
C ASN A 191 37.64 -8.65 14.81
N ARG A 192 36.43 -8.07 14.69
CA ARG A 192 35.14 -8.76 14.70
C ARG A 192 34.86 -9.56 15.96
N THR A 193 35.32 -9.06 17.10
CA THR A 193 35.19 -9.69 18.42
C THR A 193 34.03 -9.12 19.25
N THR A 194 33.65 -7.86 19.03
CA THR A 194 32.59 -7.19 19.78
C THR A 194 31.65 -6.47 18.83
N TYR A 195 30.37 -6.85 18.89
CA TYR A 195 29.29 -6.27 18.11
C TYR A 195 28.47 -5.31 18.97
N TYR A 196 27.93 -4.28 18.34
CA TYR A 196 27.06 -3.26 18.94
C TYR A 196 25.84 -3.05 18.07
N LEU A 197 24.65 -3.14 18.66
CA LEU A 197 23.36 -3.01 17.98
C LEU A 197 22.56 -1.88 18.64
N LEU A 198 22.08 -0.93 17.84
CA LEU A 198 21.13 0.07 18.34
C LEU A 198 19.70 -0.43 18.12
N ALA A 199 19.00 -0.76 19.20
CA ALA A 199 17.61 -1.18 19.22
C ALA A 199 16.73 -0.08 19.85
N GLY A 200 16.03 0.70 19.02
CA GLY A 200 15.32 1.89 19.50
C GLY A 200 16.30 2.93 20.02
N ASN A 201 16.25 3.22 21.32
CA ASN A 201 17.21 4.09 22.01
C ASN A 201 18.22 3.32 22.88
N GLN A 202 18.27 1.98 22.79
CA GLN A 202 19.15 1.11 23.57
C GLN A 202 20.30 0.58 22.75
N TRP A 203 21.53 0.77 23.22
CA TRP A 203 22.68 0.02 22.71
C TRP A 203 22.76 -1.34 23.37
N LEU A 204 22.89 -2.37 22.54
CA LEU A 204 23.15 -3.75 22.92
C LEU A 204 24.54 -4.16 22.44
N THR A 205 25.18 -5.12 23.12
CA THR A 205 26.46 -5.69 22.74
C THR A 205 26.47 -7.22 22.85
N ALA A 206 27.27 -7.86 22.01
CA ALA A 206 27.46 -9.30 21.95
C ALA A 206 28.85 -9.64 21.39
N SER A 207 29.35 -10.86 21.64
CA SER A 207 30.57 -11.38 21.02
C SER A 207 30.37 -11.92 19.60
N GLY A 208 29.13 -11.90 19.10
CA GLY A 208 28.74 -12.38 17.78
C GLY A 208 27.34 -11.92 17.40
N LEU A 209 27.02 -11.90 16.10
CA LEU A 209 25.71 -11.47 15.58
C LEU A 209 24.54 -12.33 16.10
N GLN A 210 24.81 -13.60 16.39
CA GLN A 210 23.87 -14.54 16.99
C GLN A 210 23.52 -14.22 18.45
N GLY A 211 24.22 -13.27 19.09
CA GLY A 211 24.08 -12.98 20.50
C GLY A 211 24.86 -13.96 21.40
N PRO A 212 24.51 -14.07 22.70
CA PRO A 212 23.43 -13.33 23.36
C PRO A 212 23.70 -11.82 23.39
N TRP A 213 22.65 -11.03 23.19
CA TRP A 213 22.70 -9.58 23.21
C TRP A 213 22.37 -9.05 24.61
N MET A 214 23.20 -8.16 25.14
CA MET A 214 23.04 -7.55 26.46
C MET A 214 23.17 -6.03 26.39
N PRO A 215 22.62 -5.26 27.34
CA PRO A 215 22.78 -3.81 27.34
C PRO A 215 24.26 -3.38 27.36
N ALA A 216 24.64 -2.53 26.42
CA ALA A 216 25.99 -1.98 26.35
C ALA A 216 26.10 -0.76 27.27
N ARG A 217 26.95 -0.86 28.31
CA ARG A 217 27.28 0.29 29.18
C ARG A 217 28.36 1.19 28.59
N THR A 218 29.20 0.62 27.72
CA THR A 218 30.30 1.29 27.04
C THR A 218 30.29 0.90 25.58
N LEU A 219 30.68 1.83 24.70
CA LEU A 219 30.86 1.58 23.27
C LEU A 219 32.33 1.51 22.92
N HIS A 220 32.64 0.95 21.75
CA HIS A 220 33.98 1.05 21.18
C HIS A 220 34.41 2.52 21.07
N LYS A 221 35.68 2.83 21.41
CA LYS A 221 36.22 4.21 21.44
C LYS A 221 36.01 4.97 20.12
N ASP A 222 35.99 4.26 19.00
CA ASP A 222 35.81 4.87 17.68
C ASP A 222 34.35 5.19 17.33
N MET A 223 33.35 4.68 18.09
CA MET A 223 31.95 5.13 17.95
C MET A 223 31.83 6.64 18.20
N TYR A 224 32.66 7.19 19.09
CA TYR A 224 32.71 8.63 19.35
C TYR A 224 33.29 9.42 18.17
N LYS A 225 34.06 8.76 17.29
CA LYS A 225 34.69 9.32 16.08
C LYS A 225 33.85 9.16 14.82
N LEU A 226 32.64 8.60 14.91
CA LEU A 226 31.74 8.49 13.74
C LEU A 226 31.64 9.86 13.02
N PRO A 227 31.73 9.90 11.69
CA PRO A 227 31.59 11.15 10.93
C PRO A 227 30.25 11.84 11.19
N SER A 228 30.20 13.16 11.04
CA SER A 228 28.94 13.92 11.14
C SER A 228 28.16 13.98 9.82
N ASP A 229 28.45 13.06 8.89
CA ASP A 229 27.81 13.04 7.57
C ASP A 229 26.38 12.47 7.63
N PRO A 230 25.57 12.64 6.56
CA PRO A 230 24.24 12.05 6.44
C PRO A 230 24.22 10.52 6.39
N HIS A 231 25.34 9.83 6.65
CA HIS A 231 25.41 8.38 6.86
C HIS A 231 25.71 7.96 8.31
N PHE A 232 26.19 8.81 9.25
CA PHE A 232 26.40 8.43 10.67
C PHE A 232 25.93 9.38 11.78
N ALA A 233 25.57 10.63 11.47
CA ALA A 233 25.14 11.55 12.51
C ALA A 233 23.87 11.19 13.36
N SER A 234 22.81 10.45 12.94
CA SER A 234 21.60 10.22 13.78
C SER A 234 21.89 9.28 14.94
N LEU A 235 22.96 8.49 14.80
CA LEU A 235 23.53 7.74 15.90
C LEU A 235 24.17 8.62 16.97
N LYS A 236 24.57 9.86 16.66
CA LYS A 236 25.20 10.76 17.62
C LYS A 236 24.27 11.09 18.79
N ALA A 237 22.96 11.13 18.57
CA ALA A 237 21.98 11.32 19.65
C ALA A 237 22.00 10.17 20.69
N TYR A 238 22.58 9.02 20.32
CA TYR A 238 22.67 7.82 21.16
C TYR A 238 24.11 7.49 21.55
N ILE A 239 25.08 8.40 21.36
CA ILE A 239 26.49 8.20 21.71
C ILE A 239 26.91 9.35 22.65
N PRO A 240 27.26 9.10 23.92
CA PRO A 240 27.37 7.79 24.59
C PRO A 240 26.03 7.08 24.77
N PRO A 241 26.02 5.79 25.17
CA PRO A 241 24.78 5.08 25.50
C PRO A 241 23.92 5.91 26.47
N PRO A 242 22.61 6.08 26.20
CA PRO A 242 21.74 6.84 27.10
C PRO A 242 21.78 6.30 28.53
N ALA A 243 21.95 7.19 29.51
CA ALA A 243 22.09 6.83 30.93
C ALA A 243 20.86 6.10 31.49
N SER A 244 19.69 6.37 30.92
CA SER A 244 18.48 5.59 31.11
C SER A 244 17.88 5.31 29.74
N SER A 245 17.42 4.07 29.55
CA SER A 245 16.65 3.70 28.38
C SER A 245 15.23 3.40 28.78
N SER A 246 14.28 3.88 27.98
CA SER A 246 12.86 3.69 28.24
C SER A 246 12.44 2.28 27.84
N GLY A 247 12.20 1.41 28.82
CA GLY A 247 11.57 0.09 28.61
C GLY A 247 12.51 -1.12 28.74
N PRO A 248 11.93 -2.34 28.64
CA PRO A 248 12.69 -3.59 28.80
C PRO A 248 13.71 -3.77 27.69
N THR A 249 14.87 -4.36 27.99
CA THR A 249 15.82 -4.78 26.97
C THR A 249 15.17 -5.82 26.05
N PRO A 250 15.10 -5.59 24.72
CA PRO A 250 14.45 -6.51 23.83
C PRO A 250 15.30 -7.78 23.65
N THR A 251 14.63 -8.92 23.51
CA THR A 251 15.26 -10.12 22.96
C THR A 251 15.59 -9.88 21.49
N VAL A 252 16.78 -10.28 21.05
CA VAL A 252 17.21 -10.13 19.65
C VAL A 252 17.21 -11.49 18.98
N PHE A 253 16.30 -11.69 18.03
CA PHE A 253 16.35 -12.84 17.13
C PHE A 253 17.14 -12.47 15.88
N MET A 254 18.12 -13.29 15.52
CA MET A 254 18.91 -13.10 14.31
C MET A 254 18.51 -14.09 13.21
N SER A 255 18.39 -13.59 11.98
CA SER A 255 18.15 -14.42 10.80
C SER A 255 18.94 -13.94 9.58
N LEU A 256 19.54 -14.87 8.86
CA LEU A 256 20.20 -14.62 7.56
C LEU A 256 19.25 -14.83 6.36
N SER A 257 18.04 -15.32 6.63
CA SER A 257 16.97 -15.58 5.65
C SER A 257 15.69 -14.88 6.09
N PRO A 258 14.72 -14.65 5.19
CA PRO A 258 13.44 -14.06 5.56
C PRO A 258 12.81 -14.74 6.77
N ALA A 259 12.36 -13.92 7.71
CA ALA A 259 11.90 -14.35 9.02
C ALA A 259 10.77 -13.45 9.53
N GLU A 260 9.98 -13.99 10.45
CA GLU A 260 8.85 -13.33 11.10
C GLU A 260 8.99 -13.44 12.61
N VAL A 261 8.41 -12.49 13.34
CA VAL A 261 8.33 -12.53 14.81
C VAL A 261 6.88 -12.42 15.23
N ILE A 262 6.39 -13.44 15.92
CA ILE A 262 5.13 -13.37 16.67
C ILE A 262 5.45 -12.80 18.04
N LEU A 263 5.01 -11.56 18.27
CA LEU A 263 5.23 -10.85 19.52
C LEU A 263 3.94 -10.82 20.35
N PHE A 264 3.95 -11.53 21.47
CA PHE A 264 2.89 -11.48 22.47
C PHE A 264 3.19 -10.43 23.54
N ASN A 265 2.16 -9.76 24.01
CA ASN A 265 2.22 -8.96 25.22
C ASN A 265 2.02 -9.88 26.44
N GLY A 266 3.13 -10.44 26.95
CA GLY A 266 3.11 -11.44 28.01
C GLY A 266 2.86 -12.86 27.49
N ALA A 267 2.38 -13.76 28.36
CA ALA A 267 2.02 -15.12 27.97
C ALA A 267 0.86 -15.11 26.94
N PRO A 268 0.81 -16.04 25.97
CA PRO A 268 -0.27 -16.10 24.99
C PRO A 268 -1.67 -16.18 25.63
N VAL A 269 -2.58 -15.31 25.18
CA VAL A 269 -4.00 -15.30 25.60
C VAL A 269 -4.87 -15.58 24.39
N PHE A 270 -5.67 -16.65 24.48
CA PHE A 270 -6.56 -17.09 23.41
C PHE A 270 -8.02 -16.82 23.75
N ALA A 271 -8.73 -16.19 22.82
CA ALA A 271 -10.16 -15.91 22.90
C ALA A 271 -10.94 -16.84 21.95
N LYS A 272 -12.10 -17.34 22.40
CA LYS A 272 -12.97 -18.20 21.59
C LYS A 272 -13.63 -17.44 20.45
N ILE A 273 -13.81 -18.10 19.32
CA ILE A 273 -14.64 -17.60 18.21
C ILE A 273 -16.00 -18.29 18.30
N PRO A 274 -17.11 -17.55 18.50
CA PRO A 274 -18.44 -18.16 18.59
C PRO A 274 -18.78 -18.98 17.35
N GLY A 275 -19.38 -20.15 17.54
CA GLY A 275 -19.83 -21.03 16.46
C GLY A 275 -18.71 -21.87 15.81
N THR A 276 -17.48 -21.81 16.32
CA THR A 276 -16.35 -22.59 15.81
C THR A 276 -15.55 -23.22 16.94
N GLN A 277 -14.67 -24.15 16.60
CA GLN A 277 -13.70 -24.78 17.49
C GLN A 277 -12.33 -24.07 17.47
N LEU A 278 -12.30 -22.84 16.94
CA LEU A 278 -11.14 -21.97 16.89
C LEU A 278 -11.07 -21.05 18.09
N THR A 279 -9.83 -20.81 18.52
CA THR A 279 -9.49 -19.67 19.35
C THR A 279 -8.46 -18.81 18.62
N PHE A 280 -8.46 -17.49 18.85
CA PHE A 280 -7.48 -16.56 18.29
C PHE A 280 -6.71 -15.86 19.39
N ALA A 281 -5.45 -15.54 19.14
CA ALA A 281 -4.60 -14.83 20.07
C ALA A 281 -5.02 -13.35 20.14
N SER A 282 -5.43 -12.87 21.32
CA SER A 282 -5.96 -11.51 21.49
C SER A 282 -4.92 -10.50 21.97
N ASN A 283 -3.74 -10.95 22.44
CA ASN A 283 -2.66 -10.11 22.96
C ASN A 283 -1.42 -10.08 22.05
N THR A 284 -1.63 -10.22 20.75
CA THR A 284 -0.62 -10.03 19.71
C THR A 284 -1.26 -9.33 18.51
N ALA A 285 -0.46 -8.59 17.74
CA ALA A 285 -0.88 -8.03 16.46
C ALA A 285 -0.88 -9.09 15.33
N SER A 286 -0.19 -10.21 15.55
CA SER A 286 -0.10 -11.32 14.60
C SER A 286 -1.41 -12.11 14.54
N ASP A 287 -1.77 -12.58 13.35
CA ASP A 287 -2.94 -13.44 13.15
C ASP A 287 -2.62 -14.89 13.54
N VAL A 288 -2.72 -15.20 14.84
CA VAL A 288 -2.43 -16.52 15.41
C VAL A 288 -3.71 -17.16 15.95
N PHE A 289 -3.95 -18.39 15.55
CA PHE A 289 -5.14 -19.17 15.91
C PHE A 289 -4.72 -20.53 16.47
N PHE A 290 -5.58 -21.13 17.28
CA PHE A 290 -5.44 -22.51 17.72
C PHE A 290 -6.74 -23.27 17.44
N HIS A 291 -6.63 -24.40 16.76
CA HIS A 291 -7.75 -25.27 16.43
C HIS A 291 -7.76 -26.46 17.37
N THR A 292 -8.79 -26.51 18.22
CA THR A 292 -8.88 -27.49 19.32
C THR A 292 -8.87 -28.96 18.85
N PRO A 293 -9.64 -29.36 17.81
CA PRO A 293 -9.70 -30.76 17.37
C PRO A 293 -8.38 -31.29 16.82
N THR A 294 -7.61 -30.47 16.10
CA THR A 294 -6.31 -30.90 15.52
C THR A 294 -5.13 -30.61 16.43
N MET A 295 -5.34 -29.85 17.52
CA MET A 295 -4.30 -29.35 18.42
C MET A 295 -3.15 -28.66 17.66
N GLN A 296 -3.49 -27.87 16.64
CA GLN A 296 -2.53 -27.12 15.83
C GLN A 296 -2.71 -25.62 16.03
N TYR A 297 -1.59 -24.92 16.11
CA TYR A 297 -1.53 -23.47 15.91
C TYR A 297 -1.53 -23.17 14.41
N TYR A 298 -2.15 -22.05 14.04
CA TYR A 298 -2.16 -21.51 12.69
C TYR A 298 -1.71 -20.06 12.74
N TYR A 299 -0.84 -19.66 11.82
CA TYR A 299 -0.33 -18.30 11.70
C TYR A 299 -0.46 -17.82 10.26
N LEU A 300 -1.06 -16.65 10.08
CA LEU A 300 -1.19 -15.99 8.79
C LEU A 300 -0.13 -14.89 8.64
N THR A 301 0.68 -15.01 7.59
CA THR A 301 1.58 -13.94 7.15
C THR A 301 1.65 -13.90 5.62
N ALA A 302 1.76 -12.71 5.04
CA ALA A 302 1.83 -12.50 3.59
C ALA A 302 0.72 -13.23 2.80
N GLY A 303 -0.49 -13.34 3.35
CA GLY A 303 -1.63 -14.04 2.73
C GLY A 303 -1.52 -15.57 2.73
N ARG A 304 -0.54 -16.15 3.42
CA ARG A 304 -0.30 -17.60 3.54
C ARG A 304 -0.49 -18.07 4.97
N TRP A 305 -1.17 -19.20 5.12
CA TRP A 305 -1.32 -19.88 6.39
C TRP A 305 -0.24 -20.92 6.60
N PHE A 306 0.31 -20.94 7.80
CA PHE A 306 1.23 -21.95 8.29
C PHE A 306 0.66 -22.59 9.54
N ARG A 307 0.90 -23.89 9.74
CA ARG A 307 0.50 -24.64 10.94
C ARG A 307 1.67 -25.28 11.67
N ALA A 308 1.53 -25.45 12.98
CA ALA A 308 2.48 -26.17 13.82
C ALA A 308 1.81 -26.75 15.08
N ALA A 309 2.33 -27.85 15.61
CA ALA A 309 1.86 -28.43 16.87
C ALA A 309 2.25 -27.58 18.11
N SER A 310 3.22 -26.68 17.95
CA SER A 310 3.71 -25.76 18.97
C SER A 310 3.95 -24.39 18.34
N LEU A 311 3.81 -23.31 19.12
CA LEU A 311 4.15 -21.95 18.68
C LEU A 311 5.62 -21.83 18.23
N GLN A 312 6.52 -22.66 18.78
CA GLN A 312 7.93 -22.70 18.39
C GLN A 312 8.18 -23.44 17.05
N GLY A 313 7.14 -23.96 16.41
CA GLY A 313 7.27 -24.75 15.19
C GLY A 313 7.58 -26.24 15.47
N PRO A 314 8.07 -26.98 14.46
CA PRO A 314 8.28 -26.53 13.09
C PRO A 314 6.97 -26.12 12.41
N TRP A 315 7.01 -25.04 11.64
CA TRP A 315 5.87 -24.57 10.86
C TRP A 315 5.85 -25.25 9.50
N THR A 316 4.66 -25.49 8.97
CA THR A 316 4.44 -26.05 7.62
C THR A 316 3.33 -25.29 6.91
N PHE A 317 3.42 -25.14 5.59
CA PHE A 317 2.36 -24.52 4.79
C PHE A 317 1.02 -25.23 4.97
N ALA A 318 -0.05 -24.46 5.14
CA ALA A 318 -1.36 -24.94 5.56
C ALA A 318 -2.55 -24.29 4.85
N THR A 319 -2.35 -23.29 3.98
CA THR A 319 -3.46 -22.64 3.24
C THR A 319 -4.43 -23.63 2.58
N PRO A 320 -3.98 -24.69 1.87
CA PRO A 320 -4.91 -25.64 1.25
C PRO A 320 -5.60 -26.58 2.23
N ASP A 321 -5.10 -26.70 3.47
CA ASP A 321 -5.54 -27.66 4.47
C ASP A 321 -6.12 -26.96 5.72
N LEU A 322 -6.73 -25.78 5.54
CA LEU A 322 -7.36 -25.07 6.65
C LEU A 322 -8.60 -25.85 7.16
N PRO A 323 -8.80 -25.93 8.48
CA PRO A 323 -10.06 -26.40 9.05
C PRO A 323 -11.27 -25.61 8.51
N PRO A 324 -12.41 -26.27 8.22
CA PRO A 324 -13.62 -25.59 7.76
C PRO A 324 -14.09 -24.45 8.68
N ASP A 325 -13.79 -24.55 9.97
CA ASP A 325 -14.03 -23.52 10.99
C ASP A 325 -13.51 -22.12 10.61
N PHE A 326 -12.44 -22.01 9.83
CA PHE A 326 -11.92 -20.71 9.38
C PHE A 326 -12.93 -19.96 8.49
N ALA A 327 -13.68 -20.68 7.66
CA ALA A 327 -14.72 -20.09 6.82
C ALA A 327 -15.99 -19.75 7.62
N MET A 328 -16.14 -20.29 8.84
CA MET A 328 -17.28 -20.04 9.73
C MET A 328 -17.05 -18.87 10.70
N ILE A 329 -15.91 -18.19 10.64
CA ILE A 329 -15.63 -17.03 11.50
C ILE A 329 -16.71 -15.96 11.27
N PRO A 330 -17.47 -15.54 12.31
CA PRO A 330 -18.51 -14.54 12.13
C PRO A 330 -17.94 -13.20 11.66
N ARG A 331 -18.59 -12.54 10.71
CA ARG A 331 -18.15 -11.22 10.18
C ARG A 331 -18.06 -10.11 11.23
N THR A 332 -18.76 -10.25 12.35
CA THR A 332 -18.70 -9.34 13.51
C THR A 332 -17.52 -9.62 14.45
N SER A 333 -16.81 -10.74 14.25
CA SER A 333 -15.64 -11.09 15.04
C SER A 333 -14.48 -10.14 14.77
N PRO A 334 -13.69 -9.76 15.79
CA PRO A 334 -12.41 -9.06 15.59
C PRO A 334 -11.44 -9.82 14.67
N ALA A 335 -11.60 -11.14 14.57
CA ALA A 335 -10.81 -12.03 13.73
C ALA A 335 -11.32 -12.18 12.29
N ALA A 336 -12.51 -11.64 11.95
CA ALA A 336 -13.16 -11.81 10.64
C ALA A 336 -12.30 -11.33 9.46
N ARG A 337 -11.37 -10.43 9.74
CA ARG A 337 -10.40 -9.90 8.78
C ARG A 337 -9.62 -10.96 8.00
N VAL A 338 -9.37 -12.11 8.61
CA VAL A 338 -8.59 -13.18 7.98
C VAL A 338 -9.36 -13.90 6.88
N LEU A 339 -10.69 -13.72 6.79
CA LEU A 339 -11.53 -14.36 5.76
C LEU A 339 -11.02 -14.08 4.35
N ALA A 340 -10.49 -12.89 4.07
CA ALA A 340 -9.86 -12.57 2.77
C ALA A 340 -8.67 -13.47 2.39
N SER A 341 -8.09 -14.18 3.37
CA SER A 341 -7.01 -15.17 3.20
C SER A 341 -7.47 -16.60 3.50
N VAL A 342 -8.76 -16.85 3.67
CA VAL A 342 -9.34 -18.20 3.84
C VAL A 342 -9.93 -18.65 2.50
N PRO A 343 -9.34 -19.67 1.85
CA PRO A 343 -9.86 -20.21 0.59
C PRO A 343 -11.36 -20.51 0.62
N GLY A 344 -12.05 -20.13 -0.44
CA GLY A 344 -13.48 -20.43 -0.64
C GLY A 344 -14.46 -19.46 0.01
N THR A 345 -14.01 -18.54 0.87
CA THR A 345 -14.87 -17.49 1.43
C THR A 345 -15.22 -16.42 0.40
N GLU A 346 -16.32 -15.71 0.62
CA GLU A 346 -16.73 -14.61 -0.27
C GLU A 346 -15.72 -13.47 -0.23
N GLU A 347 -15.12 -13.19 0.93
CA GLU A 347 -14.08 -12.18 1.11
C GLU A 347 -12.81 -12.52 0.32
N ALA A 348 -12.42 -13.79 0.24
CA ALA A 348 -11.30 -14.23 -0.59
C ALA A 348 -11.63 -14.09 -2.08
N LYS A 349 -12.85 -14.44 -2.52
CA LYS A 349 -13.30 -14.24 -3.90
C LYS A 349 -13.30 -12.75 -4.27
N ASP A 350 -13.72 -11.88 -3.36
CA ASP A 350 -13.66 -10.43 -3.52
C ASP A 350 -12.22 -9.94 -3.68
N ALA A 351 -11.31 -10.37 -2.79
CA ALA A 351 -9.90 -10.00 -2.86
C ALA A 351 -9.26 -10.42 -4.19
N VAL A 352 -9.59 -11.63 -4.68
CA VAL A 352 -9.11 -12.16 -5.96
C VAL A 352 -9.66 -11.38 -7.14
N LEU A 353 -10.94 -11.00 -7.13
CA LEU A 353 -11.52 -10.21 -8.20
C LEU A 353 -10.93 -8.80 -8.23
N ILE A 354 -10.80 -8.15 -7.07
CA ILE A 354 -10.21 -6.80 -6.94
C ILE A 354 -8.76 -6.80 -7.42
N ALA A 355 -7.97 -7.83 -7.08
CA ALA A 355 -6.58 -7.93 -7.51
C ALA A 355 -6.40 -8.02 -9.03
N GLN A 356 -7.44 -8.45 -9.75
CA GLN A 356 -7.44 -8.58 -11.21
C GLN A 356 -7.91 -7.31 -11.93
N VAL A 357 -8.54 -6.37 -11.23
CA VAL A 357 -8.96 -5.10 -11.83
C VAL A 357 -7.72 -4.31 -12.24
N PRO A 358 -7.58 -3.94 -13.52
CA PRO A 358 -6.44 -3.16 -13.98
C PRO A 358 -6.58 -1.69 -13.59
N THR A 359 -5.48 -1.10 -13.11
CA THR A 359 -5.28 0.35 -13.17
C THR A 359 -4.87 0.70 -14.58
N VAL A 360 -5.60 1.59 -15.23
CA VAL A 360 -5.36 1.99 -16.63
C VAL A 360 -4.90 3.43 -16.70
N MET A 361 -3.84 3.68 -17.47
CA MET A 361 -3.22 4.99 -17.67
C MET A 361 -3.11 5.26 -19.16
N THR A 362 -3.62 6.42 -19.59
CA THR A 362 -3.38 6.94 -20.94
C THR A 362 -2.20 7.90 -20.88
N VAL A 363 -1.12 7.58 -21.59
CA VAL A 363 0.12 8.33 -21.54
C VAL A 363 0.43 8.96 -22.89
N ASN A 364 0.88 10.22 -22.86
CA ASN A 364 1.51 10.83 -24.01
C ASN A 364 2.90 10.19 -24.20
N PRO A 365 3.17 9.52 -25.34
CA PRO A 365 4.40 8.76 -25.52
C PRO A 365 5.69 9.59 -25.45
N GLU A 366 5.66 10.84 -25.91
CA GLU A 366 6.83 11.73 -25.92
C GLU A 366 7.14 12.25 -24.53
N ALA A 367 6.11 12.70 -23.80
CA ALA A 367 6.26 13.19 -22.43
C ALA A 367 6.76 12.09 -21.49
N ALA A 368 6.21 10.87 -21.61
CA ALA A 368 6.65 9.74 -20.80
C ALA A 368 8.12 9.36 -21.10
N ALA A 369 8.52 9.34 -22.37
CA ALA A 369 9.88 9.01 -22.77
C ALA A 369 10.92 10.01 -22.23
N ALA A 370 10.56 11.30 -22.12
CA ALA A 370 11.43 12.34 -21.58
C ALA A 370 11.76 12.16 -20.08
N GLU A 371 10.88 11.49 -19.34
CA GLU A 371 11.06 11.24 -17.90
C GLU A 371 11.77 9.91 -17.61
N ALA A 372 11.79 8.97 -18.57
CA ALA A 372 12.38 7.64 -18.40
C ALA A 372 13.90 7.70 -18.23
N LYS A 373 14.38 7.25 -17.06
CA LYS A 373 15.81 7.30 -16.70
C LYS A 373 16.21 6.03 -15.98
N VAL A 374 17.41 5.55 -16.28
CA VAL A 374 18.01 4.39 -15.61
C VAL A 374 19.38 4.75 -15.10
N GLU A 375 19.60 4.50 -13.82
CA GLU A 375 20.89 4.67 -13.17
C GLU A 375 21.47 3.29 -12.82
N TYR A 376 22.71 3.05 -13.23
CA TYR A 376 23.46 1.84 -12.92
C TYR A 376 24.60 2.13 -11.97
N ASP A 377 24.88 1.18 -11.07
CA ASP A 377 26.12 1.16 -10.31
C ASP A 377 27.26 0.62 -11.19
N GLY A 378 27.97 1.53 -11.86
CA GLY A 378 28.99 1.20 -12.86
C GLY A 378 28.40 0.78 -14.22
N PRO A 379 29.19 0.10 -15.08
CA PRO A 379 28.70 -0.39 -16.38
C PRO A 379 27.52 -1.35 -16.23
N PRO A 380 26.52 -1.35 -17.14
CA PRO A 380 25.37 -2.26 -17.06
C PRO A 380 25.75 -3.74 -16.98
N LYS A 381 25.21 -4.45 -15.99
CA LYS A 381 25.44 -5.90 -15.78
C LYS A 381 24.12 -6.65 -15.89
N PHE A 382 24.12 -7.74 -16.65
CA PHE A 382 22.92 -8.56 -16.88
C PHE A 382 23.14 -10.00 -16.45
N ALA A 383 22.11 -10.60 -15.86
CA ALA A 383 22.05 -12.03 -15.54
C ALA A 383 20.89 -12.69 -16.30
N PRO A 384 21.03 -13.96 -16.72
CA PRO A 384 19.96 -14.68 -17.39
C PRO A 384 18.73 -14.86 -16.49
N ILE A 385 17.54 -14.88 -17.09
CA ILE A 385 16.30 -15.27 -16.42
C ILE A 385 16.07 -16.76 -16.76
N GLU A 386 16.23 -17.62 -15.76
CA GLU A 386 16.09 -19.07 -15.92
C GLU A 386 14.75 -19.45 -16.57
N GLY A 387 14.80 -20.43 -17.48
CA GLY A 387 13.63 -20.88 -18.24
C GLY A 387 13.21 -19.97 -19.39
N THR A 388 13.93 -18.89 -19.67
CA THR A 388 13.62 -17.96 -20.77
C THR A 388 14.87 -17.58 -21.58
N SER A 389 14.69 -16.90 -22.72
CA SER A 389 15.78 -16.30 -23.50
C SER A 389 16.19 -14.90 -23.01
N LEU A 390 15.66 -14.46 -21.86
CA LEU A 390 15.78 -13.09 -21.37
C LEU A 390 16.95 -12.95 -20.40
N SER A 391 17.36 -11.71 -20.17
CA SER A 391 18.27 -11.36 -19.08
C SER A 391 17.79 -10.07 -18.41
N TYR A 392 18.05 -9.89 -17.12
CA TYR A 392 17.68 -8.70 -16.38
C TYR A 392 18.90 -7.98 -15.81
N ALA A 393 18.79 -6.67 -15.64
CA ALA A 393 19.85 -5.86 -15.05
C ALA A 393 20.01 -6.13 -13.55
N THR A 394 21.24 -6.28 -13.08
CA THR A 394 21.55 -6.71 -11.69
C THR A 394 22.15 -5.62 -10.81
N ASN A 395 22.56 -4.49 -11.40
CA ASN A 395 23.20 -3.37 -10.72
C ASN A 395 22.42 -2.06 -10.87
N THR A 396 21.09 -2.16 -10.87
CA THR A 396 20.16 -1.02 -10.87
C THR A 396 18.87 -1.41 -10.13
N GLN A 397 18.19 -0.43 -9.53
CA GLN A 397 16.86 -0.63 -8.94
C GLN A 397 15.74 -0.64 -10.01
N ASN A 398 16.00 -0.03 -11.17
CA ASN A 398 15.09 0.00 -12.30
C ASN A 398 14.90 -1.41 -12.88
N LYS A 399 13.72 -1.69 -13.42
CA LYS A 399 13.39 -3.02 -13.97
C LYS A 399 13.73 -3.06 -15.46
N VAL A 400 15.00 -3.26 -15.78
CA VAL A 400 15.50 -3.37 -17.17
C VAL A 400 15.70 -4.82 -17.58
N ILE A 401 15.12 -5.19 -18.72
CA ILE A 401 15.17 -6.53 -19.30
C ILE A 401 15.76 -6.44 -20.70
N LYS A 402 16.75 -7.28 -20.99
CA LYS A 402 17.32 -7.46 -22.32
C LYS A 402 16.51 -8.52 -23.07
N VAL A 403 16.01 -8.16 -24.25
CA VAL A 403 15.25 -9.01 -25.17
C VAL A 403 15.97 -9.01 -26.51
N GLY A 404 16.75 -10.07 -26.79
CA GLY A 404 17.61 -10.11 -27.97
C GLY A 404 18.64 -8.98 -27.97
N THR A 405 18.56 -8.08 -28.95
CA THR A 405 19.41 -6.89 -29.09
C THR A 405 18.81 -5.62 -28.48
N SER A 406 17.58 -5.66 -27.99
CA SER A 406 16.86 -4.52 -27.42
C SER A 406 16.77 -4.61 -25.90
N TYR A 407 16.49 -3.48 -25.26
CA TYR A 407 16.29 -3.34 -23.82
C TYR A 407 14.91 -2.77 -23.54
N TYR A 408 14.24 -3.29 -22.53
CA TYR A 408 12.93 -2.85 -22.09
C TYR A 408 12.99 -2.43 -20.63
N LEU A 409 12.49 -1.24 -20.33
CA LEU A 409 12.38 -0.70 -18.99
C LEU A 409 10.91 -0.66 -18.58
N CYS A 410 10.57 -1.25 -17.44
CA CYS A 410 9.29 -1.02 -16.79
C CYS A 410 9.46 -0.03 -15.64
N GLU A 411 8.84 1.15 -15.76
CA GLU A 411 8.91 2.21 -14.76
C GLU A 411 7.53 2.82 -14.57
N GLN A 412 7.08 2.91 -13.30
CA GLN A 412 5.77 3.46 -12.93
C GLN A 412 4.59 2.81 -13.69
N GLY A 413 4.68 1.50 -13.95
CA GLY A 413 3.67 0.77 -14.71
C GLY A 413 3.62 1.11 -16.20
N ILE A 414 4.67 1.72 -16.76
CA ILE A 414 4.80 2.04 -18.19
C ILE A 414 6.02 1.31 -18.75
N TRP A 415 5.90 0.80 -19.97
CA TRP A 415 6.99 0.17 -20.70
C TRP A 415 7.69 1.15 -21.66
N PHE A 416 9.01 1.11 -21.62
CA PHE A 416 9.91 1.82 -22.52
C PHE A 416 10.84 0.82 -23.22
N THR A 417 11.38 1.20 -24.37
CA THR A 417 12.33 0.40 -25.15
C THR A 417 13.53 1.24 -25.59
N SER A 418 14.67 0.58 -25.78
CA SER A 418 15.91 1.18 -26.30
C SER A 418 16.79 0.13 -26.98
N SER A 419 17.67 0.56 -27.87
CA SER A 419 18.76 -0.26 -28.41
C SER A 419 19.97 -0.35 -27.46
N ALA A 420 20.01 0.46 -26.40
CA ALA A 420 21.08 0.48 -25.41
C ALA A 420 20.53 0.42 -23.98
N ALA A 421 21.28 -0.25 -23.08
CA ALA A 421 20.88 -0.43 -21.69
C ALA A 421 20.74 0.88 -20.90
N THR A 422 21.35 1.96 -21.37
CA THR A 422 21.38 3.30 -20.76
C THR A 422 20.44 4.29 -21.44
N GLY A 423 19.68 3.86 -22.45
CA GLY A 423 18.89 4.75 -23.30
C GLY A 423 19.69 5.31 -24.51
N PRO A 424 19.11 6.24 -25.28
CA PRO A 424 17.85 6.95 -25.01
C PRO A 424 16.65 5.99 -25.01
N TRP A 425 15.67 6.27 -24.14
CA TRP A 425 14.46 5.48 -23.99
C TRP A 425 13.32 6.07 -24.82
N THR A 426 12.52 5.22 -25.44
CA THR A 426 11.26 5.60 -26.10
C THR A 426 10.12 4.81 -25.48
N THR A 427 8.92 5.38 -25.41
CA THR A 427 7.74 4.66 -24.92
C THR A 427 7.47 3.47 -25.84
N ALA A 428 7.36 2.27 -25.28
CA ALA A 428 7.20 1.05 -26.05
C ALA A 428 5.80 0.98 -26.67
N MET A 429 5.69 0.78 -27.98
CA MET A 429 4.39 0.64 -28.64
C MET A 429 3.79 -0.77 -28.48
N SER A 430 4.61 -1.74 -28.07
CA SER A 430 4.20 -3.08 -27.70
C SER A 430 5.25 -3.73 -26.80
N VAL A 431 4.84 -4.74 -26.03
CA VAL A 431 5.70 -5.52 -25.14
C VAL A 431 5.89 -6.93 -25.72
N PRO A 432 7.13 -7.41 -25.90
CA PRO A 432 7.38 -8.76 -26.39
C PRO A 432 6.74 -9.83 -25.52
N GLN A 433 6.04 -10.79 -26.15
CA GLN A 433 5.29 -11.82 -25.42
C GLN A 433 6.15 -12.67 -24.47
N VAL A 434 7.43 -12.87 -24.81
CA VAL A 434 8.39 -13.61 -23.95
C VAL A 434 8.60 -12.93 -22.59
N ILE A 435 8.35 -11.62 -22.42
CA ILE A 435 8.40 -10.98 -21.10
C ILE A 435 7.36 -11.59 -20.17
N TYR A 436 6.17 -11.94 -20.67
CA TYR A 436 5.09 -12.52 -19.88
C TYR A 436 5.34 -13.98 -19.48
N THR A 437 6.44 -14.60 -19.94
CA THR A 437 6.87 -15.94 -19.53
C THR A 437 7.91 -15.92 -18.42
N ILE A 438 8.28 -14.74 -17.90
CA ILE A 438 9.23 -14.64 -16.77
C ILE A 438 8.63 -15.40 -15.57
N PRO A 439 9.37 -16.33 -14.94
CA PRO A 439 8.85 -17.11 -13.82
C PRO A 439 8.88 -16.32 -12.51
N PRO A 440 8.06 -16.71 -11.50
CA PRO A 440 8.10 -16.14 -10.15
C PRO A 440 9.45 -16.22 -9.44
N SER A 441 10.37 -17.09 -9.87
CA SER A 441 11.75 -17.15 -9.35
C SER A 441 12.62 -15.96 -9.77
N SER A 442 12.16 -15.11 -10.70
CA SER A 442 12.87 -13.92 -11.15
C SER A 442 12.54 -12.67 -10.31
N PRO A 443 13.53 -11.82 -9.96
CA PRO A 443 13.30 -10.57 -9.20
C PRO A 443 12.54 -9.49 -9.97
N VAL A 444 12.34 -9.68 -11.28
CA VAL A 444 11.57 -8.78 -12.13
C VAL A 444 10.21 -9.37 -12.51
N TYR A 445 9.78 -10.46 -11.88
CA TYR A 445 8.52 -11.14 -12.21
C TYR A 445 7.28 -10.23 -12.18
N ASN A 446 7.23 -9.26 -11.26
CA ASN A 446 6.09 -8.37 -11.09
C ASN A 446 5.76 -7.56 -12.36
N VAL A 447 6.75 -7.30 -13.24
CA VAL A 447 6.51 -6.55 -14.50
C VAL A 447 5.63 -7.32 -15.50
N THR A 448 5.47 -8.63 -15.34
CA THR A 448 4.56 -9.45 -16.16
C THR A 448 3.09 -9.06 -15.97
N TYR A 449 2.77 -8.31 -14.92
CA TYR A 449 1.44 -7.79 -14.65
C TYR A 449 1.21 -6.39 -15.26
N VAL A 450 2.15 -5.89 -16.07
CA VAL A 450 2.02 -4.62 -16.80
C VAL A 450 1.83 -4.89 -18.28
N LYS A 451 0.70 -4.44 -18.82
CA LYS A 451 0.33 -4.56 -20.24
C LYS A 451 0.27 -3.18 -20.88
N GLN A 452 0.67 -3.09 -22.14
CA GLN A 452 0.69 -1.82 -22.87
C GLN A 452 0.19 -2.03 -24.30
N THR A 453 -0.75 -1.20 -24.71
CA THR A 453 -1.36 -1.20 -26.05
C THR A 453 -1.41 0.21 -26.60
N VAL A 454 -1.65 0.34 -27.91
CA VAL A 454 -1.79 1.64 -28.58
C VAL A 454 -3.25 1.81 -28.96
N VAL A 455 -3.85 2.92 -28.52
CA VAL A 455 -5.25 3.27 -28.79
C VAL A 455 -5.28 4.70 -29.30
N ASN A 456 -5.75 4.91 -30.53
CA ASN A 456 -5.89 6.24 -31.15
C ASN A 456 -4.61 7.10 -31.12
N GLY A 457 -3.44 6.48 -31.32
CA GLY A 457 -2.13 7.16 -31.31
C GLY A 457 -1.59 7.50 -29.91
N SER A 458 -2.37 7.29 -28.85
CA SER A 458 -1.88 7.32 -27.46
C SER A 458 -1.48 5.92 -27.01
N VAL A 459 -0.61 5.85 -26.02
CA VAL A 459 -0.25 4.58 -25.37
C VAL A 459 -1.15 4.41 -24.15
N GLN A 460 -1.84 3.28 -24.08
CA GLN A 460 -2.60 2.88 -22.91
C GLN A 460 -1.80 1.81 -22.19
N SER A 461 -1.30 2.16 -21.01
CA SER A 461 -0.63 1.22 -20.13
C SER A 461 -1.56 0.79 -19.01
N SER A 462 -1.44 -0.44 -18.55
CA SER A 462 -2.27 -0.98 -17.50
C SER A 462 -1.49 -1.94 -16.64
N TYR A 463 -1.80 -1.97 -15.34
CA TYR A 463 -1.24 -2.95 -14.43
C TYR A 463 -2.26 -3.44 -13.42
N THR A 464 -2.12 -4.69 -12.97
CA THR A 464 -2.94 -5.26 -11.90
C THR A 464 -2.12 -5.38 -10.61
N ALA A 465 -2.73 -5.91 -9.54
CA ALA A 465 -2.10 -5.96 -8.21
C ALA A 465 -0.79 -6.78 -8.17
N GLY A 466 -0.56 -7.69 -9.12
CA GLY A 466 0.69 -8.43 -9.23
C GLY A 466 1.91 -7.56 -9.52
N TYR A 467 1.73 -6.39 -10.16
CA TYR A 467 2.82 -5.41 -10.33
C TYR A 467 3.30 -4.85 -8.98
N LEU A 468 2.37 -4.77 -8.02
CA LEU A 468 2.60 -4.33 -6.65
C LEU A 468 2.99 -5.48 -5.70
N GLY A 469 3.11 -6.71 -6.22
CA GLY A 469 3.53 -7.89 -5.47
C GLY A 469 2.40 -8.68 -4.81
N ALA A 470 1.15 -8.48 -5.23
CA ALA A 470 0.00 -9.28 -4.78
C ALA A 470 -0.38 -10.32 -5.84
N PHE A 471 -0.21 -11.60 -5.51
CA PHE A 471 -0.32 -12.70 -6.46
C PHE A 471 -1.48 -13.63 -6.09
N VAL A 472 -2.27 -14.02 -7.09
CA VAL A 472 -3.36 -14.98 -6.92
C VAL A 472 -2.78 -16.40 -6.87
N MET A 473 -3.12 -17.17 -5.83
CA MET A 473 -2.66 -18.56 -5.67
C MET A 473 -3.77 -19.49 -5.18
N GLY A 474 -3.57 -20.81 -5.32
CA GLY A 474 -4.38 -21.81 -4.63
C GLY A 474 -5.73 -22.16 -5.26
N ALA A 475 -5.87 -22.07 -6.59
CA ALA A 475 -7.14 -22.31 -7.30
C ALA A 475 -7.88 -23.59 -6.87
N ALA A 476 -7.15 -24.69 -6.63
CA ALA A 476 -7.73 -26.00 -6.32
C ALA A 476 -8.57 -26.05 -5.03
N VAL A 477 -8.33 -25.13 -4.09
CA VAL A 477 -9.00 -25.07 -2.78
C VAL A 477 -9.83 -23.79 -2.60
N GLY A 478 -9.88 -22.94 -3.63
CA GLY A 478 -10.35 -21.56 -3.56
C GLY A 478 -9.17 -20.58 -3.59
N ALA A 479 -9.18 -19.68 -4.58
CA ALA A 479 -8.10 -18.73 -4.76
C ALA A 479 -8.01 -17.71 -3.62
N VAL A 480 -6.79 -17.35 -3.23
CA VAL A 480 -6.47 -16.29 -2.27
C VAL A 480 -5.33 -15.42 -2.80
N ILE A 481 -5.12 -14.26 -2.17
CA ILE A 481 -4.00 -13.37 -2.48
C ILE A 481 -2.84 -13.62 -1.53
N ALA A 482 -1.65 -13.82 -2.09
CA ALA A 482 -0.39 -13.85 -1.37
C ALA A 482 0.48 -12.63 -1.69
N GLY A 483 1.14 -12.10 -0.66
CA GLY A 483 2.16 -11.08 -0.80
C GLY A 483 3.50 -11.72 -1.19
N GLY A 484 4.13 -11.19 -2.23
CA GLY A 484 5.42 -11.68 -2.71
C GLY A 484 5.35 -13.09 -3.32
N THR A 485 6.43 -13.53 -3.97
CA THR A 485 6.47 -14.84 -4.65
C THR A 485 6.97 -15.99 -3.75
N GLY A 486 7.47 -15.63 -2.57
CA GLY A 486 8.20 -16.49 -1.63
C GLY A 486 9.62 -16.90 -2.05
N TYR A 487 10.08 -16.49 -3.24
CA TYR A 487 11.47 -16.73 -3.66
C TYR A 487 12.42 -15.72 -3.02
N TYR A 488 13.65 -16.16 -2.77
CA TYR A 488 14.73 -15.25 -2.40
C TYR A 488 15.27 -14.58 -3.66
N TYR A 489 15.42 -13.26 -3.60
CA TYR A 489 15.97 -12.46 -4.69
C TYR A 489 17.27 -11.82 -4.23
N PRO A 490 18.39 -12.04 -4.94
CA PRO A 490 19.67 -11.53 -4.51
C PRO A 490 19.67 -9.99 -4.57
N PRO A 491 20.06 -9.32 -3.49
CA PRO A 491 20.29 -7.88 -3.51
C PRO A 491 21.63 -7.57 -4.19
N TYR A 492 21.92 -6.28 -4.37
CA TYR A 492 23.27 -5.84 -4.73
C TYR A 492 23.76 -4.73 -3.78
N VAL A 493 25.07 -4.57 -3.69
CA VAL A 493 25.71 -3.46 -2.97
C VAL A 493 26.36 -2.57 -4.01
N GLY A 494 25.93 -1.31 -4.07
CA GLY A 494 26.53 -0.29 -4.93
C GLY A 494 27.14 0.85 -4.13
N VAL A 495 27.69 1.87 -4.79
CA VAL A 495 28.24 3.06 -4.11
C VAL A 495 27.29 4.23 -4.30
N VAL A 496 26.83 4.84 -3.21
CA VAL A 496 25.94 6.02 -3.25
C VAL A 496 26.66 7.25 -2.69
N GLY A 497 26.60 8.37 -3.42
CA GLY A 497 27.09 9.68 -2.97
C GLY A 497 28.59 9.69 -2.64
N VAL A 498 28.95 10.18 -1.44
CA VAL A 498 30.32 10.43 -0.98
C VAL A 498 31.21 9.18 -0.81
N GLY A 499 30.86 8.01 -1.36
CA GLY A 499 31.73 6.84 -1.46
C GLY A 499 31.56 5.79 -0.35
N TYR A 500 30.35 5.63 0.20
CA TYR A 500 30.02 4.51 1.09
C TYR A 500 29.24 3.42 0.32
N PRO A 501 29.46 2.13 0.65
CA PRO A 501 28.64 1.06 0.10
C PRO A 501 27.21 1.19 0.62
N ALA A 502 26.24 1.09 -0.29
CA ALA A 502 24.83 1.13 -0.02
C ALA A 502 24.18 -0.19 -0.44
N TYR A 503 23.38 -0.74 0.47
CA TYR A 503 22.58 -1.93 0.25
C TYR A 503 21.36 -1.61 -0.61
N MET A 504 21.21 -2.32 -1.73
CA MET A 504 20.07 -2.18 -2.64
C MET A 504 19.22 -3.46 -2.54
N PRO A 505 18.21 -3.49 -1.65
CA PRO A 505 17.39 -4.67 -1.45
C PRO A 505 16.56 -5.00 -2.69
N ALA A 506 16.33 -6.29 -2.90
CA ALA A 506 15.27 -6.76 -3.77
C ALA A 506 13.90 -6.62 -3.08
N ALA A 507 12.81 -6.82 -3.84
CA ALA A 507 11.48 -6.84 -3.25
C ALA A 507 11.34 -8.00 -2.25
N ALA A 508 10.95 -7.69 -1.02
CA ALA A 508 10.72 -8.70 0.02
C ALA A 508 9.55 -9.61 -0.36
N THR A 509 9.74 -10.92 -0.18
CA THR A 509 8.73 -11.94 -0.49
C THR A 509 8.03 -12.53 0.74
N TYR A 510 8.59 -12.26 1.92
CA TYR A 510 8.07 -12.48 3.28
C TYR A 510 8.56 -11.32 4.18
N GLY A 511 7.99 -11.11 5.36
CA GLY A 511 8.44 -10.06 6.30
C GLY A 511 7.98 -8.63 5.96
N ALA A 512 7.02 -8.48 5.04
CA ALA A 512 6.34 -7.21 4.77
C ALA A 512 4.97 -7.19 5.47
N PRO A 513 4.53 -6.07 6.08
CA PRO A 513 3.28 -6.02 6.82
C PRO A 513 2.07 -6.29 5.91
N TYR A 514 1.45 -7.44 6.14
CA TYR A 514 0.15 -7.82 5.60
C TYR A 514 -0.92 -7.43 6.61
N ALA A 515 -1.76 -6.43 6.30
CA ALA A 515 -2.83 -6.01 7.20
C ALA A 515 -4.14 -6.71 6.80
N THR A 516 -4.41 -7.82 7.47
CA THR A 516 -5.60 -8.66 7.25
C THR A 516 -6.90 -7.89 7.39
N ALA A 517 -6.97 -6.88 8.28
CA ALA A 517 -8.17 -6.10 8.68
C ALA A 517 -9.07 -5.71 7.51
N HIS A 518 -8.44 -5.41 6.38
CA HIS A 518 -9.10 -4.84 5.23
C HIS A 518 -8.55 -5.41 3.92
N GLY A 519 -8.07 -6.67 3.89
CA GLY A 519 -7.35 -7.17 2.70
C GLY A 519 -6.23 -6.24 2.26
N ALA A 520 -5.64 -5.48 3.19
CA ALA A 520 -4.74 -4.38 2.88
C ALA A 520 -3.34 -4.90 2.67
N TYR A 521 -2.80 -4.64 1.48
CA TYR A 521 -1.49 -5.11 1.06
C TYR A 521 -0.52 -3.94 1.11
N GLY A 522 0.67 -4.18 1.65
CA GLY A 522 1.71 -3.18 1.67
C GLY A 522 3.09 -3.78 1.57
N VAL A 523 3.94 -3.07 0.84
CA VAL A 523 5.38 -3.32 0.82
C VAL A 523 6.02 -2.15 1.55
N SER A 524 6.51 -2.41 2.75
CA SER A 524 7.44 -1.52 3.42
C SER A 524 8.84 -2.04 3.20
N GLN A 525 9.68 -1.23 2.58
CA GLN A 525 11.11 -1.48 2.52
C GLN A 525 11.78 -0.35 3.28
N THR A 526 12.41 -0.71 4.39
CA THR A 526 13.22 0.21 5.17
C THR A 526 14.68 -0.11 4.88
N ALA A 527 15.35 0.79 4.17
CA ALA A 527 16.80 0.79 4.09
C ALA A 527 17.34 1.55 5.31
N TYR A 528 18.16 0.88 6.10
CA TYR A 528 18.85 1.48 7.23
C TYR A 528 20.22 1.94 6.73
N GLY A 529 20.49 3.24 6.73
CA GLY A 529 21.85 3.74 6.62
C GLY A 529 22.62 3.44 7.90
N ALA A 530 23.95 3.53 7.89
CA ALA A 530 24.78 3.38 9.09
C ALA A 530 24.60 4.52 10.10
N ASN A 531 23.47 5.20 10.00
CA ASN A 531 23.13 6.44 10.60
C ASN A 531 22.01 6.30 11.61
N GLY A 532 21.35 5.15 11.71
CA GLY A 532 19.97 5.13 12.20
C GLY A 532 19.02 5.88 11.26
N SER A 533 19.50 6.29 10.07
CA SER A 533 18.67 6.91 9.05
C SER A 533 17.87 5.82 8.38
N THR A 534 16.57 5.89 8.56
CA THR A 534 15.63 4.99 7.93
C THR A 534 15.12 5.67 6.69
N ALA A 535 15.46 5.15 5.51
CA ALA A 535 14.74 5.42 4.28
C ALA A 535 13.64 4.35 4.18
N THR A 536 12.48 4.66 4.71
CA THR A 536 11.30 3.80 4.60
C THR A 536 10.51 4.25 3.40
N ARG A 537 10.38 3.36 2.40
CA ARG A 537 9.31 3.45 1.41
C ARG A 537 8.23 2.48 1.82
N ALA A 538 7.04 2.99 2.06
CA ALA A 538 5.86 2.20 2.30
C ALA A 538 4.83 2.55 1.24
N ALA A 539 4.34 1.54 0.55
CA ALA A 539 3.09 1.62 -0.16
C ALA A 539 2.10 0.73 0.58
N GLN A 540 0.92 1.23 0.88
CA GLN A 540 -0.15 0.50 1.52
C GLN A 540 -1.43 0.81 0.75
N TYR A 541 -2.20 -0.23 0.47
CA TYR A 541 -3.53 -0.10 -0.10
C TYR A 541 -4.53 -0.75 0.84
N ASN A 542 -5.58 -0.02 1.23
CA ASN A 542 -6.66 -0.54 2.05
C ASN A 542 -7.91 -0.80 1.19
N PRO A 543 -8.18 -2.07 0.83
CA PRO A 543 -9.38 -2.45 0.10
C PRO A 543 -10.69 -2.46 0.90
N TYR A 544 -10.84 -1.76 2.03
CA TYR A 544 -12.18 -1.51 2.62
C TYR A 544 -12.45 -0.01 2.82
N THR A 545 -11.42 0.79 3.06
CA THR A 545 -11.55 2.25 3.17
C THR A 545 -11.18 2.99 1.89
N GLY A 546 -10.69 2.29 0.85
CA GLY A 546 -10.26 2.93 -0.41
C GLY A 546 -8.93 3.65 -0.27
N THR A 547 -8.39 3.77 0.94
CA THR A 547 -7.24 4.61 1.20
C THR A 547 -6.00 3.96 0.65
N TYR A 548 -5.45 4.57 -0.39
CA TYR A 548 -4.09 4.33 -0.85
C TYR A 548 -3.17 5.30 -0.12
N SER A 549 -2.10 4.79 0.50
CA SER A 549 -1.05 5.63 1.04
C SER A 549 0.29 5.22 0.47
N ARG A 550 1.06 6.23 0.07
CA ARG A 550 2.48 6.08 -0.21
C ARG A 550 3.25 7.09 0.61
N GLY A 551 4.23 6.59 1.32
CA GLY A 551 5.08 7.37 2.21
C GLY A 551 6.52 7.06 1.90
N ALA A 552 7.32 8.11 1.77
CA ALA A 552 8.76 8.01 1.91
C ALA A 552 9.15 8.85 3.11
N SER A 553 9.81 8.22 4.08
CA SER A 553 10.44 8.95 5.18
C SER A 553 11.93 8.69 5.14
N VAL A 554 12.71 9.75 5.27
CA VAL A 554 14.15 9.68 5.54
C VAL A 554 14.34 10.35 6.89
N SER A 555 14.64 9.58 7.92
CA SER A 555 14.99 10.13 9.23
C SER A 555 16.50 10.24 9.36
N GLY A 556 17.01 11.22 10.08
CA GLY A 556 18.45 11.43 10.18
C GLY A 556 18.86 12.36 11.32
N PRO A 557 20.17 12.61 11.45
CA PRO A 557 20.76 13.43 12.50
C PRO A 557 20.38 14.89 12.48
N ASN A 558 20.36 15.42 11.26
CA ASN A 558 20.07 16.80 10.98
C ASN A 558 18.55 16.96 10.85
N GLY A 559 17.84 16.12 11.61
CA GLY A 559 16.43 15.80 11.65
C GLY A 559 15.91 14.99 10.47
N SER A 560 14.59 14.93 10.37
CA SER A 560 13.86 14.04 9.48
C SER A 560 13.30 14.79 8.27
N ALA A 561 12.98 14.06 7.21
CA ALA A 561 12.12 14.53 6.14
C ALA A 561 11.16 13.40 5.79
N ASN A 562 9.87 13.69 5.73
CA ASN A 562 8.86 12.75 5.30
C ASN A 562 7.97 13.40 4.25
N ALA A 563 7.60 12.60 3.26
CA ALA A 563 6.60 12.93 2.28
C ALA A 563 5.61 11.78 2.23
N GLU A 564 4.38 12.08 2.63
CA GLU A 564 3.29 11.14 2.68
C GLU A 564 2.17 11.66 1.81
N ARG A 565 1.60 10.76 1.02
CA ARG A 565 0.36 11.01 0.30
C ARG A 565 -0.57 9.88 0.63
N ALA A 566 -1.66 10.22 1.30
CA ALA A 566 -2.80 9.36 1.45
C ALA A 566 -3.91 9.89 0.54
N TYR A 567 -4.60 8.98 -0.12
CA TYR A 567 -5.72 9.31 -0.95
C TYR A 567 -6.83 8.33 -0.64
N ASN A 568 -7.91 8.86 -0.06
CA ASN A 568 -9.14 8.14 0.19
C ASN A 568 -10.17 8.57 -0.85
N PRO A 569 -10.45 7.73 -1.81
CA PRO A 569 -11.19 8.15 -2.97
C PRO A 569 -12.71 7.91 -2.90
N TYR A 570 -13.15 7.08 -1.96
CA TYR A 570 -14.54 7.01 -1.56
C TYR A 570 -15.07 8.31 -1.00
N THR A 571 -14.17 9.05 -0.35
CA THR A 571 -14.50 10.30 0.29
C THR A 571 -13.99 11.50 -0.51
N GLY A 572 -13.29 11.27 -1.64
CA GLY A 572 -12.55 12.30 -2.37
C GLY A 572 -11.52 13.04 -1.50
N ALA A 573 -11.15 12.44 -0.36
CA ALA A 573 -10.27 13.04 0.62
C ALA A 573 -8.82 12.67 0.32
N SER A 574 -8.03 13.63 -0.12
CA SER A 574 -6.58 13.49 -0.20
C SER A 574 -5.93 14.18 0.99
N GLY A 575 -4.90 13.55 1.53
CA GLY A 575 -4.00 14.10 2.52
C GLY A 575 -2.59 14.02 1.96
N ALA A 576 -1.96 15.15 1.73
CA ALA A 576 -0.54 15.21 1.48
C ALA A 576 0.12 15.88 2.68
N HIS A 577 1.20 15.28 3.17
CA HIS A 577 2.03 15.89 4.18
C HIS A 577 3.47 15.84 3.70
N ALA A 578 4.15 16.97 3.75
CA ALA A 578 5.58 17.05 3.59
C ALA A 578 6.13 17.80 4.79
N GLY A 579 6.95 17.13 5.57
CA GLY A 579 7.46 17.64 6.82
C GLY A 579 8.91 17.32 7.00
N GLY A 580 9.52 18.03 7.92
CA GLY A 580 10.86 17.72 8.34
C GLY A 580 11.25 18.39 9.63
N SER A 581 12.37 17.95 10.16
CA SER A 581 12.97 18.55 11.32
C SER A 581 14.47 18.66 11.10
N THR A 582 15.08 19.52 11.90
CA THR A 582 16.50 19.63 12.18
C THR A 582 16.67 19.76 13.70
N PRO A 583 17.89 19.73 14.25
CA PRO A 583 18.11 19.89 15.68
C PRO A 583 17.61 21.24 16.26
N SER A 584 17.46 22.26 15.42
CA SER A 584 17.10 23.63 15.83
C SER A 584 15.79 24.13 15.25
N GLU A 585 15.18 23.38 14.33
CA GLU A 585 13.98 23.80 13.60
C GLU A 585 13.10 22.59 13.25
N SER A 586 11.78 22.71 13.32
CA SER A 586 10.86 21.78 12.69
C SER A 586 9.92 22.51 11.75
N TRP A 587 9.56 21.88 10.65
CA TRP A 587 8.61 22.43 9.71
C TRP A 587 7.72 21.35 9.14
N GLY A 588 6.55 21.75 8.67
CA GLY A 588 5.71 20.83 7.96
C GLY A 588 4.58 21.55 7.29
N ALA A 589 4.24 21.06 6.11
CA ALA A 589 3.11 21.48 5.33
C ALA A 589 2.19 20.28 5.11
N SER A 590 0.94 20.44 5.51
CA SER A 590 -0.12 19.48 5.25
C SER A 590 -1.12 20.13 4.31
N ALA A 591 -1.56 19.39 3.31
CA ALA A 591 -2.72 19.71 2.50
C ALA A 591 -3.73 18.60 2.70
N VAL A 592 -4.90 18.93 3.22
CA VAL A 592 -6.04 18.03 3.23
C VAL A 592 -7.03 18.60 2.24
N SER A 593 -7.33 17.85 1.18
CA SER A 593 -8.33 18.20 0.19
C SER A 593 -9.49 17.24 0.30
N LYS A 594 -10.71 17.74 0.32
CA LYS A 594 -11.92 16.93 0.22
C LYS A 594 -12.96 17.73 -0.56
N ASN A 595 -13.54 17.16 -1.60
CA ASN A 595 -14.60 17.78 -2.41
C ASN A 595 -14.21 19.15 -3.00
N GLY A 596 -12.97 19.29 -3.50
CA GLY A 596 -12.45 20.56 -4.03
C GLY A 596 -12.15 21.63 -2.97
N GLN A 597 -12.42 21.34 -1.69
CA GLN A 597 -12.02 22.16 -0.58
C GLN A 597 -10.68 21.72 -0.04
N THR A 598 -9.67 22.57 -0.15
CA THR A 598 -8.32 22.28 0.33
C THR A 598 -8.03 23.17 1.51
N ALA A 599 -7.71 22.57 2.65
CA ALA A 599 -7.07 23.24 3.76
C ALA A 599 -5.58 22.91 3.70
N THR A 600 -4.75 23.93 3.51
CA THR A 600 -3.32 23.85 3.70
C THR A 600 -2.99 24.42 5.07
N ALA A 601 -2.13 23.73 5.80
CA ALA A 601 -1.57 24.22 7.03
C ALA A 601 -0.07 24.05 6.95
N GLN A 602 0.67 25.06 7.38
CA GLN A 602 2.12 25.01 7.48
C GLN A 602 2.57 25.56 8.81
N HIS A 603 3.65 25.03 9.33
CA HIS A 603 4.30 25.57 10.50
C HIS A 603 5.82 25.54 10.34
N THR A 604 6.46 26.42 11.10
CA THR A 604 7.89 26.42 11.34
C THR A 604 8.12 26.74 12.81
N THR A 605 8.87 25.89 13.49
CA THR A 605 9.25 26.06 14.90
C THR A 605 10.75 26.22 14.96
N THR A 606 11.24 27.26 15.61
CA THR A 606 12.67 27.46 15.89
C THR A 606 12.86 27.79 17.38
N SER A 607 14.10 28.03 17.80
CA SER A 607 14.41 28.55 19.14
C SER A 607 13.74 29.90 19.46
N ALA A 608 13.33 30.67 18.45
CA ALA A 608 12.62 31.93 18.63
C ALA A 608 11.10 31.76 18.86
N GLY A 609 10.58 30.54 18.73
CA GLY A 609 9.16 30.23 18.85
C GLY A 609 8.58 29.51 17.63
N THR A 610 7.29 29.22 17.69
CA THR A 610 6.53 28.57 16.61
C THR A 610 5.75 29.61 15.84
N ARG A 611 5.81 29.58 14.51
CA ARG A 611 4.87 30.26 13.64
C ARG A 611 4.09 29.24 12.82
N GLY A 612 2.80 29.42 12.74
CA GLY A 612 1.90 28.56 11.98
C GLY A 612 0.97 29.40 11.12
N SER A 613 0.56 28.85 9.99
CA SER A 613 -0.53 29.42 9.21
C SER A 613 -1.37 28.31 8.64
N PHE A 614 -2.63 28.61 8.44
CA PHE A 614 -3.50 27.78 7.63
C PHE A 614 -4.25 28.66 6.64
N GLN A 615 -4.57 28.07 5.51
CA GLN A 615 -5.43 28.65 4.51
C GLN A 615 -6.34 27.55 3.98
N SER A 616 -7.62 27.87 3.86
CA SER A 616 -8.58 27.02 3.20
C SER A 616 -9.12 27.71 1.96
N THR A 617 -9.45 26.91 0.95
CA THR A 617 -10.22 27.38 -0.21
C THR A 617 -11.63 27.87 0.16
N THR A 618 -12.10 27.64 1.39
CA THR A 618 -13.32 28.24 1.97
C THR A 618 -13.15 29.72 2.36
N GLY A 619 -11.94 30.27 2.23
CA GLY A 619 -11.62 31.64 2.65
C GLY A 619 -11.22 31.78 4.12
N ALA A 620 -11.37 30.71 4.90
CA ALA A 620 -10.81 30.63 6.24
C ALA A 620 -9.28 30.68 6.17
N LYS A 621 -8.66 31.56 6.95
CA LYS A 621 -7.21 31.67 7.04
C LYS A 621 -6.81 32.19 8.39
N GLY A 622 -5.70 31.72 8.90
CA GLY A 622 -5.18 32.22 10.16
C GLY A 622 -3.69 32.09 10.21
N ALA A 623 -3.08 32.94 11.00
CA ALA A 623 -1.67 32.88 11.33
C ALA A 623 -1.52 33.07 12.83
N GLY A 624 -0.62 32.29 13.41
CA GLY A 624 -0.31 32.36 14.82
C GLY A 624 1.19 32.30 15.03
N VAL A 625 1.66 33.02 16.03
CA VAL A 625 3.02 32.96 16.53
C VAL A 625 2.97 32.74 18.04
N SER A 626 3.82 31.86 18.54
CA SER A 626 4.01 31.59 19.96
C SER A 626 5.50 31.67 20.24
N THR A 627 5.92 32.66 21.02
CA THR A 627 7.32 32.90 21.38
C THR A 627 7.48 32.91 22.91
N ALA A 628 8.72 32.98 23.39
CA ALA A 628 9.00 33.19 24.81
C ALA A 628 8.43 34.53 25.35
N ASN A 629 8.14 35.49 24.47
CA ASN A 629 7.69 36.83 24.82
C ASN A 629 6.16 37.00 24.73
N GLY A 630 5.42 35.95 24.39
CA GLY A 630 3.97 35.99 24.20
C GLY A 630 3.51 35.24 22.96
N SER A 631 2.19 35.05 22.87
CA SER A 631 1.53 34.38 21.76
C SER A 631 0.52 35.31 21.13
N ALA A 632 0.49 35.39 19.81
CA ALA A 632 -0.51 36.15 19.08
C ALA A 632 -1.06 35.28 17.96
N ALA A 633 -2.37 35.33 17.75
CA ALA A 633 -3.01 34.62 16.66
C ALA A 633 -4.11 35.50 16.07
N VAL A 634 -4.21 35.47 14.76
CA VAL A 634 -5.31 36.07 14.01
C VAL A 634 -5.91 35.00 13.13
N ALA A 635 -7.23 34.89 13.14
CA ALA A 635 -7.97 33.97 12.31
C ALA A 635 -9.16 34.68 11.69
N LYS A 636 -9.38 34.39 10.42
CA LYS A 636 -10.56 34.74 9.67
C LYS A 636 -11.36 33.46 9.43
N GLY A 637 -12.59 33.41 9.89
CA GLY A 637 -13.53 32.33 9.60
C GLY A 637 -14.00 32.35 8.14
N ALA A 638 -14.56 31.23 7.66
CA ALA A 638 -15.14 31.15 6.31
C ALA A 638 -16.27 32.16 6.08
N ASN A 639 -16.95 32.57 7.16
CA ASN A 639 -18.05 33.56 7.14
C ASN A 639 -17.57 35.02 7.19
N GLY A 640 -16.25 35.25 7.28
CA GLY A 640 -15.66 36.58 7.34
C GLY A 640 -15.37 37.11 8.74
N ASP A 641 -15.86 36.44 9.79
CA ASP A 641 -15.61 36.79 11.19
C ASP A 641 -14.11 36.76 11.50
N MET A 642 -13.67 37.77 12.25
CA MET A 642 -12.28 37.96 12.63
C MET A 642 -12.11 37.65 14.11
N TYR A 643 -11.14 36.82 14.42
CA TYR A 643 -10.79 36.40 15.77
C TYR A 643 -9.32 36.73 16.03
N ALA A 644 -9.04 37.32 17.19
CA ALA A 644 -7.69 37.58 17.65
C ALA A 644 -7.48 36.96 19.04
N GLY A 645 -6.32 36.35 19.25
CA GLY A 645 -5.90 35.82 20.55
C GLY A 645 -5.19 36.89 21.40
N HIS A 646 -5.21 36.73 22.73
CA HIS A 646 -4.71 37.74 23.68
C HIS A 646 -3.26 38.14 23.37
N ASP A 647 -3.06 39.46 23.22
CA ASP A 647 -1.88 40.20 22.69
C ASP A 647 -1.93 40.54 21.18
N GLY A 648 -3.05 40.23 20.50
CA GLY A 648 -3.40 40.66 19.13
C GLY A 648 -4.67 41.49 19.05
#